data_AF-A0A081NI78-F1
#
_entry.id   AF-A0A081NI78-F1
#
_cell.length_a   1.000
_cell.length_b   1.000
_cell.length_c   1.000
_cell.angle_alpha   90.00
_cell.angle_beta   90.00
_cell.angle_gamma   90.00
#
_symmetry.space_group_name_H-M   'P 1'
#
loop_
_entity.id
_entity.type
_entity.pdbx_description
1 polymer ?
#
loop_
_entity_poly.entity_id
_entity_poly.type
_entity_poly.pdbx_seq_one_letter_code
_entity_poly.pdbx_strand_id
1 'polypeptide(L)'
;MGTSLSKGINSTPTTQKCRYQPEATIKTGLWDDIKSVSCTEFETSQVNQTALPLAIVKAGQYLEDHGFHPDSGLTPELLKNWNKGSTWFQSLMHLHFKGLPVEQFSDEQLGLTQPGGMDEITVYRGIIKKLKEHSGARTPEDYLAFMSWLATVNMLEEFPYPPLVNALEDWEKSMRAELCSQVTTDARDQRLPFDGNPFHQPNKSKLHFYLERFEGMKYDLLKSLLSEAPSELTTPLMSDWLQPEDSAPRKALFKQQFYPLNTLQLERYQWNHCINTLVQKLPETADTPFYVSMKADSIELPMSPPHEATHCHQTCGRTLIEKLPDGSHRYIKIQSENESASDFQKCFYRLQKIEKHKEELELESTAVCTEKVFKIDDVSAYLEASSIPPAHQRQVLSITGDSPRLAMSFTTPPGVQYEEYFYDVETPSEAFEGLAIYGRDYGRLWRQKLIPPSLITADHDVTSARKHLVFASLLHCFSEGCIDRWHTEASNYPNSGGSKMGMRDKGDTCLPSEAVPYYKTTFKHMGIGCSKESTQSLNSIRVNELGRAAQGMILQYARRFNQSFNPMDSEKCNDIAKDIEYLLAGLFSQAFALSKEQCQLLMREADLLNQCAREVNYWLASGSPYVEDIRSAVINRKVYPHLPENMQACILTEGAAEQLRDTGFFRPPTYMKGDIKLGSPNGKNPLIALNALMTKLTSAGIVAMLDEQKREKQSAAQKVASAQYCA
;
A
#
# COMPACT_ATOMS: atom_id res chain seq x y z
N MET A 1 80.32 6.17 -18.25
CA MET A 1 80.76 7.11 -17.20
C MET A 1 79.94 6.85 -15.95
N GLY A 2 80.62 6.46 -14.87
CA GLY A 2 80.27 6.67 -13.45
C GLY A 2 78.91 6.22 -12.90
N THR A 3 78.92 5.08 -12.17
CA THR A 3 78.50 4.90 -10.74
C THR A 3 77.12 5.43 -10.29
N SER A 4 76.27 4.76 -9.49
CA SER A 4 76.49 3.79 -8.42
C SER A 4 75.14 3.19 -7.93
N LEU A 5 75.29 2.01 -7.34
CA LEU A 5 74.37 1.06 -6.71
C LEU A 5 73.45 1.53 -5.55
N SER A 6 72.30 0.82 -5.47
CA SER A 6 71.68 0.16 -4.30
C SER A 6 71.09 0.96 -3.12
N LYS A 7 69.81 0.70 -2.80
CA LYS A 7 69.33 -0.20 -1.71
C LYS A 7 67.81 -0.10 -1.58
N GLY A 8 67.15 -1.25 -1.40
CA GLY A 8 65.72 -1.33 -1.09
C GLY A 8 65.40 -1.11 0.39
N ILE A 9 64.10 -1.06 0.71
CA ILE A 9 63.43 -1.59 1.92
C ILE A 9 61.91 -1.52 1.68
N ASN A 10 61.24 -2.62 2.05
CA ASN A 10 59.79 -2.78 2.15
C ASN A 10 59.14 -1.76 3.11
N SER A 11 57.97 -1.23 2.77
CA SER A 11 56.84 -1.13 3.71
C SER A 11 55.52 -0.80 2.99
N THR A 12 54.47 -1.41 3.52
CA THR A 12 53.04 -1.39 3.22
C THR A 12 52.46 0.02 3.00
N PRO A 13 51.50 0.25 2.07
CA PRO A 13 50.62 1.41 2.13
C PRO A 13 49.48 1.11 3.10
N THR A 14 49.57 1.67 4.31
CA THR A 14 48.45 1.79 5.25
C THR A 14 47.40 2.71 4.64
N THR A 15 46.19 2.19 4.44
CA THR A 15 44.99 2.95 4.06
C THR A 15 44.70 4.05 5.08
N GLN A 16 45.00 5.30 4.72
CA GLN A 16 44.61 6.46 5.48
C GLN A 16 43.15 6.80 5.14
N LYS A 17 42.25 6.50 6.09
CA LYS A 17 40.85 6.91 6.08
C LYS A 17 40.77 8.44 5.97
N CYS A 18 40.29 8.95 4.84
CA CYS A 18 39.87 10.34 4.70
C CYS A 18 38.59 10.53 5.51
N ARG A 19 38.71 11.12 6.71
CA ARG A 19 37.60 11.72 7.45
C ARG A 19 37.25 13.04 6.78
N TYR A 20 36.07 13.10 6.16
CA TYR A 20 35.46 14.36 5.76
C TYR A 20 34.83 14.98 7.01
N GLN A 21 35.39 16.09 7.50
CA GLN A 21 34.75 16.99 8.45
C GLN A 21 34.08 18.12 7.66
N PRO A 22 32.79 18.44 7.89
CA PRO A 22 32.19 19.63 7.34
C PRO A 22 32.28 20.77 8.35
N GLU A 23 33.10 21.79 8.04
CA GLU A 23 32.98 23.12 8.64
C GLU A 23 32.79 24.16 7.52
N ALA A 24 31.55 24.60 7.35
CA ALA A 24 31.20 25.87 6.73
C ALA A 24 29.91 26.37 7.38
N THR A 25 30.11 27.09 8.48
CA THR A 25 29.09 27.77 9.27
C THR A 25 28.48 28.91 8.44
N ILE A 26 27.29 28.70 7.87
CA ILE A 26 26.43 29.79 7.42
C ILE A 26 25.46 30.08 8.56
N LYS A 27 25.65 31.23 9.21
CA LYS A 27 24.72 31.79 10.20
C LYS A 27 23.41 32.17 9.51
N THR A 28 22.34 31.44 9.80
CA THR A 28 20.96 31.91 9.62
C THR A 28 20.30 31.97 10.99
N GLY A 29 20.31 33.15 11.61
CA GLY A 29 19.40 33.44 12.72
C GLY A 29 18.02 33.72 12.14
N LEU A 30 17.03 32.89 12.48
CA LEU A 30 15.62 33.29 12.60
C LEU A 30 14.69 32.17 13.13
N TRP A 31 15.08 31.35 14.13
CA TRP A 31 14.18 30.29 14.64
C TRP A 31 14.27 29.98 16.16
N ASP A 32 14.85 30.87 16.98
CA ASP A 32 15.00 30.63 18.42
C ASP A 32 14.06 31.44 19.35
N ASP A 33 13.12 32.24 18.82
CA ASP A 33 12.27 33.13 19.64
C ASP A 33 10.81 32.66 19.89
N ILE A 34 10.46 31.38 19.72
CA ILE A 34 9.11 30.88 20.09
C ILE A 34 9.19 29.63 20.96
N LYS A 35 9.94 29.70 22.07
CA LYS A 35 9.79 28.79 23.23
C LYS A 35 10.13 29.49 24.55
N SER A 36 9.39 30.54 24.89
CA SER A 36 9.19 30.93 26.31
C SER A 36 8.20 32.10 26.41
N VAL A 37 6.91 31.80 26.56
CA VAL A 37 6.03 32.68 27.33
C VAL A 37 5.22 31.79 28.26
N SER A 38 5.67 31.77 29.50
CA SER A 38 5.01 31.20 30.66
C SER A 38 3.70 31.93 30.95
N CYS A 39 2.76 31.18 31.54
CA CYS A 39 1.61 31.69 32.26
C CYS A 39 2.00 32.80 33.24
N THR A 40 1.37 33.97 33.14
CA THR A 40 0.86 34.76 34.28
C THR A 40 0.06 35.96 33.78
N GLU A 41 -1.07 36.19 34.44
CA GLU A 41 -1.81 37.46 34.54
C GLU A 41 -2.58 37.94 33.29
N PHE A 42 -3.86 37.54 33.22
CA PHE A 42 -4.89 38.44 32.70
C PHE A 42 -5.91 38.72 33.80
N GLU A 43 -5.99 40.01 34.13
CA GLU A 43 -6.89 40.60 35.11
C GLU A 43 -8.35 40.34 34.76
N THR A 44 -9.09 40.10 35.83
CA THR A 44 -10.54 40.18 35.94
C THR A 44 -11.14 41.34 35.16
N SER A 45 -11.93 41.03 34.14
CA SER A 45 -13.05 41.87 33.74
C SER A 45 -14.34 41.05 33.86
N GLN A 46 -15.24 41.55 34.71
CA GLN A 46 -16.52 40.97 35.04
C GLN A 46 -17.38 40.80 33.78
N VAL A 47 -17.66 39.56 33.39
CA VAL A 47 -18.81 39.24 32.56
C VAL A 47 -19.57 38.10 33.24
N ASN A 48 -20.69 38.50 33.85
CA ASN A 48 -21.79 37.72 34.41
C ASN A 48 -21.67 36.19 34.37
N GLN A 49 -21.19 35.65 35.50
CA GLN A 49 -21.54 34.32 35.98
C GLN A 49 -23.01 34.30 36.37
N THR A 50 -23.90 33.81 35.50
CA THR A 50 -25.22 33.26 35.88
C THR A 50 -25.92 32.65 34.67
N ALA A 51 -25.55 31.40 34.35
CA ALA A 51 -26.42 30.36 33.74
C ALA A 51 -25.56 29.16 33.30
N LEU A 52 -24.97 28.45 34.26
CA LEU A 52 -24.32 27.16 33.97
C LEU A 52 -24.53 26.21 35.16
N PRO A 53 -25.65 25.45 35.24
CA PRO A 53 -25.60 24.18 35.97
C PRO A 53 -26.73 23.17 35.63
N LEU A 54 -26.59 22.36 34.58
CA LEU A 54 -27.29 21.05 34.56
C LEU A 54 -26.62 20.03 33.63
N ALA A 55 -26.14 20.48 32.46
CA ALA A 55 -25.47 19.61 31.50
C ALA A 55 -24.05 19.21 31.94
N ILE A 56 -23.34 20.10 32.66
CA ILE A 56 -21.99 19.84 33.19
C ILE A 56 -22.02 18.81 34.31
N VAL A 57 -23.00 18.93 35.20
CA VAL A 57 -23.22 17.96 36.28
C VAL A 57 -23.65 16.62 35.68
N LYS A 58 -24.58 16.60 34.72
CA LYS A 58 -25.03 15.34 34.08
C LYS A 58 -23.96 14.64 33.23
N ALA A 59 -23.10 15.38 32.52
CA ALA A 59 -22.02 14.78 31.73
C ALA A 59 -20.87 14.26 32.62
N GLY A 60 -20.47 15.03 33.63
CA GLY A 60 -19.47 14.57 34.61
C GLY A 60 -19.97 13.37 35.42
N GLN A 61 -21.24 13.39 35.84
CA GLN A 61 -21.85 12.31 36.60
C GLN A 61 -22.13 11.08 35.73
N TYR A 62 -22.52 11.25 34.46
CA TYR A 62 -22.61 10.13 33.51
C TYR A 62 -21.25 9.46 33.27
N LEU A 63 -20.18 10.25 33.16
CA LEU A 63 -18.82 9.73 33.01
C LEU A 63 -18.37 8.97 34.28
N GLU A 64 -18.62 9.51 35.47
CA GLU A 64 -18.35 8.85 36.75
C GLU A 64 -19.19 7.58 36.95
N ASP A 65 -20.50 7.62 36.66
CA ASP A 65 -21.44 6.51 36.78
C ASP A 65 -21.14 5.34 35.81
N HIS A 66 -20.40 5.61 34.72
CA HIS A 66 -19.98 4.62 33.72
C HIS A 66 -18.47 4.32 33.76
N GLY A 67 -17.79 4.66 34.86
CA GLY A 67 -16.42 4.22 35.15
C GLY A 67 -15.29 5.04 34.49
N PHE A 68 -15.58 6.22 33.95
CA PHE A 68 -14.56 7.14 33.44
C PHE A 68 -14.03 8.00 34.61
N HIS A 69 -12.80 7.73 35.04
CA HIS A 69 -12.16 8.45 36.13
C HIS A 69 -11.88 9.93 35.76
N PRO A 70 -11.96 10.87 36.72
CA PRO A 70 -11.62 12.30 36.53
C PRO A 70 -10.20 12.56 36.00
N ASP A 71 -9.30 11.58 36.07
CA ASP A 71 -7.94 11.64 35.51
C ASP A 71 -7.90 11.57 33.97
N SER A 72 -9.04 11.36 33.32
CA SER A 72 -9.18 11.38 31.84
C SER A 72 -9.12 12.79 31.22
N GLY A 73 -9.13 13.85 32.04
CA GLY A 73 -8.88 15.21 31.58
C GLY A 73 -9.90 15.81 30.62
N LEU A 74 -11.13 15.26 30.53
CA LEU A 74 -12.18 15.72 29.63
C LEU A 74 -13.32 16.37 30.42
N THR A 75 -13.25 17.70 30.62
CA THR A 75 -14.37 18.49 31.16
C THR A 75 -15.16 19.19 30.04
N PRO A 76 -16.44 19.55 30.25
CA PRO A 76 -17.18 20.41 29.31
C PRO A 76 -16.53 21.79 29.06
N GLU A 77 -15.80 22.35 30.05
CA GLU A 77 -14.92 23.51 29.85
C GLU A 77 -13.80 23.22 28.83
N LEU A 78 -13.23 22.01 28.84
CA LEU A 78 -12.21 21.57 27.87
C LEU A 78 -12.78 21.40 26.46
N LEU A 79 -14.01 20.90 26.31
CA LEU A 79 -14.68 20.84 25.01
C LEU A 79 -14.95 22.22 24.41
N LYS A 80 -15.21 23.24 25.26
CA LYS A 80 -15.36 24.64 24.84
C LYS A 80 -14.04 25.30 24.45
N ASN A 81 -12.94 24.94 25.10
CA ASN A 81 -11.61 25.54 24.91
C ASN A 81 -10.68 24.74 23.96
N TRP A 82 -11.11 23.58 23.47
CA TRP A 82 -10.36 22.80 22.49
C TRP A 82 -10.39 23.44 21.10
N ASN A 83 -9.21 23.52 20.48
CA ASN A 83 -9.09 23.84 19.06
C ASN A 83 -9.94 22.85 18.25
N LYS A 84 -10.94 23.38 17.53
CA LYS A 84 -11.84 22.57 16.70
C LYS A 84 -11.06 22.02 15.52
N GLY A 85 -11.22 20.72 15.26
CA GLY A 85 -10.47 19.96 14.28
C GLY A 85 -10.78 18.47 14.37
N SER A 86 -10.09 17.65 13.57
CA SER A 86 -10.34 16.21 13.47
C SER A 86 -10.23 15.48 14.82
N THR A 87 -9.25 15.81 15.65
CA THR A 87 -9.11 15.23 17.00
C THR A 87 -10.29 15.56 17.91
N TRP A 88 -10.77 16.81 17.89
CA TRP A 88 -11.93 17.23 18.67
C TRP A 88 -13.18 16.44 18.25
N PHE A 89 -13.42 16.31 16.95
CA PHE A 89 -14.58 15.57 16.45
C PHE A 89 -14.48 14.07 16.76
N GLN A 90 -13.29 13.48 16.61
CA GLN A 90 -13.05 12.09 16.98
C GLN A 90 -13.37 11.82 18.45
N SER A 91 -12.85 12.62 19.37
CA SER A 91 -13.16 12.47 20.80
C SER A 91 -14.66 12.67 21.10
N LEU A 92 -15.32 13.57 20.38
CA LEU A 92 -16.75 13.77 20.52
C LEU A 92 -17.54 12.53 20.09
N MET A 93 -17.18 11.92 18.96
CA MET A 93 -17.79 10.68 18.48
C MET A 93 -17.48 9.49 19.40
N HIS A 94 -16.29 9.44 19.98
CA HIS A 94 -15.96 8.45 21.02
C HIS A 94 -16.95 8.52 22.18
N LEU A 95 -17.16 9.71 22.74
CA LEU A 95 -18.11 9.93 23.84
C LEU A 95 -19.55 9.59 23.43
N HIS A 96 -19.92 9.97 22.21
CA HIS A 96 -21.23 9.67 21.64
C HIS A 96 -21.54 8.18 21.65
N PHE A 97 -20.62 7.37 21.11
CA PHE A 97 -20.77 5.91 21.07
C PHE A 97 -20.54 5.22 22.42
N LYS A 98 -19.97 5.91 23.42
CA LYS A 98 -20.00 5.51 24.84
C LYS A 98 -21.30 5.91 25.55
N GLY A 99 -22.27 6.41 24.80
CA GLY A 99 -23.66 6.60 25.20
C GLY A 99 -24.04 8.03 25.57
N LEU A 100 -23.09 8.98 25.57
CA LEU A 100 -23.38 10.40 25.76
C LEU A 100 -24.20 10.93 24.55
N PRO A 101 -25.40 11.51 24.73
CA PRO A 101 -26.21 11.97 23.60
C PRO A 101 -25.74 13.32 23.08
N VAL A 102 -24.60 13.31 22.38
CA VAL A 102 -23.96 14.50 21.81
C VAL A 102 -24.92 15.28 20.91
N GLU A 103 -25.78 14.58 20.17
CA GLU A 103 -26.78 15.16 19.27
C GLU A 103 -27.86 16.00 19.98
N GLN A 104 -27.95 15.88 21.31
CA GLN A 104 -28.90 16.66 22.13
C GLN A 104 -28.26 17.93 22.71
N PHE A 105 -26.95 18.10 22.58
CA PHE A 105 -26.25 19.28 23.09
C PHE A 105 -26.51 20.49 22.19
N SER A 106 -26.63 21.66 22.79
CA SER A 106 -26.70 22.94 22.06
C SER A 106 -25.33 23.31 21.48
N ASP A 107 -25.33 24.18 20.47
CA ASP A 107 -24.09 24.72 19.91
C ASP A 107 -23.21 25.36 21.01
N GLU A 108 -23.80 25.99 22.02
CA GLU A 108 -23.06 26.60 23.13
C GLU A 108 -22.37 25.54 23.99
N GLN A 109 -23.05 24.42 24.26
CA GLN A 109 -22.49 23.30 25.03
C GLN A 109 -21.35 22.62 24.27
N LEU A 110 -21.42 22.59 22.94
CA LEU A 110 -20.36 22.04 22.08
C LEU A 110 -19.25 23.05 21.77
N GLY A 111 -19.36 24.30 22.22
CA GLY A 111 -18.40 25.37 21.87
C GLY A 111 -18.40 25.71 20.38
N LEU A 112 -19.55 25.54 19.73
CA LEU A 112 -19.76 25.83 18.31
C LEU A 112 -20.36 27.21 18.09
N THR A 113 -20.48 28.12 19.06
CA THR A 113 -21.21 29.41 18.94
C THR A 113 -20.40 30.60 18.41
N GLN A 114 -19.08 30.49 18.20
CA GLN A 114 -18.26 31.65 17.83
C GLN A 114 -18.68 32.28 16.47
N PRO A 115 -18.96 33.60 16.42
CA PRO A 115 -19.17 34.32 15.18
C PRO A 115 -17.82 34.83 14.64
N GLY A 116 -17.48 34.46 13.41
CA GLY A 116 -16.35 35.07 12.69
C GLY A 116 -15.03 34.28 12.67
N GLY A 117 -15.06 33.05 12.18
CA GLY A 117 -13.87 32.27 11.82
C GLY A 117 -14.25 31.06 10.97
N MET A 118 -13.52 30.81 9.88
CA MET A 118 -13.92 29.97 8.72
C MET A 118 -14.53 28.59 9.00
N ASP A 119 -15.66 28.34 8.33
CA ASP A 119 -16.25 27.14 7.70
C ASP A 119 -16.33 25.78 8.41
N GLU A 120 -15.38 25.38 9.26
CA GLU A 120 -15.42 24.04 9.88
C GLU A 120 -16.51 23.92 10.94
N ILE A 121 -16.74 24.98 11.71
CA ILE A 121 -17.78 25.03 12.73
C ILE A 121 -19.16 24.86 12.07
N THR A 122 -19.39 25.50 10.92
CA THR A 122 -20.63 25.37 10.15
C THR A 122 -20.85 23.93 9.71
N VAL A 123 -19.80 23.28 9.19
CA VAL A 123 -19.84 21.86 8.84
C VAL A 123 -20.16 21.02 10.08
N TYR A 124 -19.42 21.16 11.18
CA TYR A 124 -19.66 20.36 12.39
C TYR A 124 -21.07 20.54 12.95
N ARG A 125 -21.61 21.77 12.98
CA ARG A 125 -23.01 22.02 13.35
C ARG A 125 -23.98 21.27 12.42
N GLY A 126 -23.72 21.32 11.11
CA GLY A 126 -24.48 20.57 10.11
C GLY A 126 -24.45 19.06 10.32
N ILE A 127 -23.26 18.50 10.56
CA ILE A 127 -23.08 17.08 10.86
C ILE A 127 -23.82 16.67 12.13
N ILE A 128 -23.71 17.44 13.23
CA ILE A 128 -24.41 17.13 14.49
C ILE A 128 -25.93 17.25 14.33
N LYS A 129 -26.41 18.24 13.57
CA LYS A 129 -27.83 18.35 13.22
C LYS A 129 -28.32 17.12 12.44
N LYS A 130 -27.54 16.67 11.46
CA LYS A 130 -27.84 15.45 10.68
C LYS A 130 -27.80 14.20 11.55
N LEU A 131 -26.83 14.09 12.45
CA LEU A 131 -26.77 13.02 13.44
C LEU A 131 -28.06 12.97 14.28
N LYS A 132 -28.60 14.13 14.69
CA LYS A 132 -29.88 14.25 15.39
C LYS A 132 -31.08 13.83 14.53
N GLU A 133 -31.10 14.22 13.25
CA GLU A 133 -32.15 13.83 12.28
C GLU A 133 -32.22 12.30 12.09
N HIS A 134 -31.08 11.62 12.26
CA HIS A 134 -30.96 10.16 12.22
C HIS A 134 -30.92 9.54 13.63
N SER A 135 -31.68 10.07 14.60
CA SER A 135 -31.81 9.48 15.96
C SER A 135 -30.48 9.23 16.68
N GLY A 136 -29.47 10.06 16.43
CA GLY A 136 -28.13 9.87 16.97
C GLY A 136 -27.34 8.72 16.34
N ALA A 137 -27.83 8.09 15.26
CA ALA A 137 -27.18 6.97 14.58
C ALA A 137 -26.80 5.83 15.54
N ARG A 138 -27.71 5.49 16.48
CA ARG A 138 -27.48 4.51 17.56
C ARG A 138 -27.94 3.09 17.21
N THR A 139 -28.73 2.94 16.14
CA THR A 139 -29.16 1.64 15.60
C THR A 139 -28.42 1.36 14.28
N PRO A 140 -28.27 0.09 13.86
CA PRO A 140 -27.65 -0.23 12.58
C PRO A 140 -28.30 0.48 11.40
N GLU A 141 -29.63 0.58 11.39
CA GLU A 141 -30.41 1.20 10.32
C GLU A 141 -30.19 2.72 10.27
N ASP A 142 -30.25 3.40 11.42
CA ASP A 142 -30.01 4.84 11.51
C ASP A 142 -28.57 5.20 11.15
N TYR A 143 -27.61 4.39 11.63
CA TYR A 143 -26.20 4.56 11.33
C TYR A 143 -25.90 4.34 9.84
N LEU A 144 -26.52 3.33 9.23
CA LEU A 144 -26.43 3.09 7.79
C LEU A 144 -26.96 4.29 6.99
N ALA A 145 -28.13 4.81 7.35
CA ALA A 145 -28.73 5.97 6.68
C ALA A 145 -27.84 7.22 6.81
N PHE A 146 -27.38 7.52 8.03
CA PHE A 146 -26.53 8.67 8.31
C PHE A 146 -25.18 8.60 7.57
N MET A 147 -24.49 7.45 7.66
CA MET A 147 -23.20 7.27 7.01
C MET A 147 -23.33 7.28 5.49
N SER A 148 -24.40 6.71 4.94
CA SER A 148 -24.66 6.73 3.49
C SER A 148 -24.93 8.14 2.97
N TRP A 149 -25.66 8.97 3.74
CA TRP A 149 -25.78 10.39 3.46
C TRP A 149 -24.41 11.08 3.49
N LEU A 150 -23.62 10.88 4.55
CA LEU A 150 -22.29 11.49 4.68
C LEU A 150 -21.33 11.07 3.55
N ALA A 151 -21.39 9.81 3.10
CA ALA A 151 -20.57 9.34 1.98
C ALA A 151 -20.95 10.03 0.65
N THR A 152 -22.24 10.33 0.45
CA THR A 152 -22.76 10.87 -0.83
C THR A 152 -22.87 12.39 -0.87
N VAL A 153 -22.91 13.07 0.27
CA VAL A 153 -23.10 14.53 0.32
C VAL A 153 -21.96 15.27 -0.39
N ASN A 154 -22.33 16.25 -1.22
CA ASN A 154 -21.40 17.24 -1.73
C ASN A 154 -21.25 18.33 -0.67
N MET A 155 -20.12 18.33 0.03
CA MET A 155 -19.90 19.25 1.16
C MET A 155 -19.96 20.72 0.72
N LEU A 156 -19.51 21.04 -0.50
CA LEU A 156 -19.51 22.42 -1.03
C LEU A 156 -20.93 22.93 -1.32
N GLU A 157 -21.85 22.04 -1.73
CA GLU A 157 -23.25 22.39 -1.95
C GLU A 157 -24.03 22.48 -0.63
N GLU A 158 -23.78 21.55 0.29
CA GLU A 158 -24.47 21.49 1.59
C GLU A 158 -24.01 22.62 2.53
N PHE A 159 -22.73 22.98 2.46
CA PHE A 159 -22.09 24.00 3.31
C PHE A 159 -21.37 25.05 2.47
N PRO A 160 -22.09 25.83 1.66
CA PRO A 160 -21.48 26.74 0.70
C PRO A 160 -20.78 27.90 1.40
N TYR A 161 -19.59 28.24 0.93
CA TYR A 161 -18.92 29.50 1.24
C TYR A 161 -18.88 30.37 -0.03
N PRO A 162 -19.84 31.29 -0.21
CA PRO A 162 -20.04 32.00 -1.49
C PRO A 162 -18.81 32.69 -2.08
N PRO A 163 -17.91 33.34 -1.29
CA PRO A 163 -16.70 33.95 -1.84
C PRO A 163 -15.73 32.94 -2.48
N LEU A 164 -15.69 31.69 -2.00
CA LEU A 164 -14.81 30.65 -2.53
C LEU A 164 -15.47 29.81 -3.62
N VAL A 165 -16.80 29.63 -3.60
CA VAL A 165 -17.54 29.01 -4.72
C VAL A 165 -17.29 29.80 -6.01
N ASN A 166 -17.38 31.14 -5.94
CA ASN A 166 -17.07 32.00 -7.10
C ASN A 166 -15.60 31.92 -7.51
N ALA A 167 -14.68 31.87 -6.55
CA ALA A 167 -13.24 31.75 -6.82
C ALA A 167 -12.86 30.36 -7.40
N LEU A 168 -13.60 29.31 -7.02
CA LEU A 168 -13.45 27.95 -7.55
C LEU A 168 -13.79 27.91 -9.03
N GLU A 169 -14.94 28.46 -9.41
CA GLU A 169 -15.34 28.57 -10.82
C GLU A 169 -14.29 29.33 -11.64
N ASP A 170 -13.73 30.42 -11.11
CA ASP A 170 -12.71 31.20 -11.79
C ASP A 170 -11.35 30.48 -11.88
N TRP A 171 -11.00 29.70 -10.86
CA TRP A 171 -9.80 28.86 -10.87
C TRP A 171 -9.91 27.70 -11.87
N GLU A 172 -11.05 27.00 -11.90
CA GLU A 172 -11.35 25.95 -12.86
C GLU A 172 -11.31 26.49 -14.30
N LYS A 173 -11.87 27.69 -14.54
CA LYS A 173 -11.76 28.40 -15.82
C LYS A 173 -10.31 28.79 -16.16
N SER A 174 -9.43 28.97 -15.16
CA SER A 174 -8.01 29.29 -15.38
C SER A 174 -7.14 28.07 -15.72
N MET A 175 -7.65 26.85 -15.48
CA MET A 175 -6.96 25.60 -15.83
C MET A 175 -7.24 25.14 -17.28
N ARG A 176 -7.80 26.02 -18.12
CA ARG A 176 -8.16 25.75 -19.52
C ARG A 176 -6.94 25.76 -20.43
N ALA A 177 -6.77 24.72 -21.26
CA ALA A 177 -5.68 24.59 -22.22
C ALA A 177 -5.63 25.75 -23.24
N GLU A 178 -6.79 26.33 -23.57
CA GLU A 178 -6.95 27.50 -24.46
C GLU A 178 -6.20 28.73 -23.94
N LEU A 179 -6.06 28.88 -22.61
CA LEU A 179 -5.35 29.99 -21.96
C LEU A 179 -3.85 29.71 -21.76
N CYS A 180 -3.42 28.45 -21.82
CA CYS A 180 -2.00 28.08 -21.89
C CYS A 180 -1.39 28.40 -23.26
N SER A 181 -2.19 28.43 -24.33
CA SER A 181 -1.72 28.75 -25.69
C SER A 181 -1.33 30.22 -25.90
N GLN A 182 -1.73 31.14 -25.01
CA GLN A 182 -1.19 32.51 -24.98
C GLN A 182 0.23 32.59 -24.36
N VAL A 183 0.75 31.49 -23.83
CA VAL A 183 2.13 31.38 -23.32
C VAL A 183 3.08 30.84 -24.41
N THR A 184 2.57 30.41 -25.57
CA THR A 184 3.36 29.84 -26.66
C THR A 184 3.59 30.82 -27.80
N THR A 185 4.45 31.82 -27.61
CA THR A 185 5.53 32.24 -28.55
C THR A 185 6.30 33.47 -28.03
N ASP A 186 5.62 34.46 -27.43
CA ASP A 186 6.28 35.68 -26.93
C ASP A 186 6.99 35.49 -25.56
N ALA A 187 6.61 34.48 -24.79
CA ALA A 187 7.21 34.19 -23.47
C ALA A 187 8.57 33.47 -23.53
N ARG A 188 9.01 33.01 -24.72
CA ARG A 188 10.32 32.37 -24.86
C ARG A 188 11.45 33.40 -24.88
N ASP A 189 11.18 34.58 -25.43
CA ASP A 189 12.13 35.71 -25.54
C ASP A 189 11.98 36.72 -24.38
N GLN A 190 10.86 36.70 -23.65
CA GLN A 190 10.70 37.39 -22.38
C GLN A 190 10.95 36.48 -21.18
N ARG A 191 12.09 35.77 -21.18
CA ARG A 191 12.70 35.32 -19.91
C ARG A 191 13.21 36.55 -19.16
N LEU A 192 12.27 37.34 -18.63
CA LEU A 192 12.49 37.92 -17.31
C LEU A 192 12.86 36.75 -16.39
N PRO A 193 13.83 36.93 -15.48
CA PRO A 193 14.13 35.90 -14.50
C PRO A 193 12.80 35.49 -13.88
N PHE A 194 12.47 34.20 -13.99
CA PHE A 194 11.28 33.59 -13.42
C PHE A 194 11.43 33.53 -11.89
N ASP A 195 11.74 34.66 -11.26
CA ASP A 195 11.73 34.93 -9.81
C ASP A 195 10.28 35.25 -9.42
N GLY A 196 9.36 34.33 -9.72
CA GLY A 196 7.96 34.67 -9.83
C GLY A 196 7.07 33.47 -9.97
N ASN A 197 7.14 32.62 -8.95
CA ASN A 197 6.06 31.76 -8.51
C ASN A 197 4.65 32.15 -9.05
N PRO A 198 3.93 31.51 -10.00
CA PRO A 198 2.52 31.87 -10.25
C PRO A 198 1.63 31.73 -9.00
N PHE A 199 2.14 31.07 -7.95
CA PHE A 199 1.58 30.97 -6.60
C PHE A 199 1.83 32.21 -5.70
N HIS A 200 2.50 33.27 -6.16
CA HIS A 200 2.58 34.54 -5.44
C HIS A 200 1.34 35.45 -5.63
N GLN A 201 0.28 34.97 -6.27
CA GLN A 201 -1.03 35.59 -6.10
C GLN A 201 -1.70 35.10 -4.80
N PRO A 202 -1.91 35.99 -3.80
CA PRO A 202 -2.40 35.61 -2.45
C PRO A 202 -3.76 34.92 -2.42
N ASN A 203 -4.52 34.96 -3.52
CA ASN A 203 -5.88 34.41 -3.62
C ASN A 203 -5.91 32.96 -4.16
N LYS A 204 -4.95 32.55 -5.01
CA LYS A 204 -4.91 31.19 -5.57
C LYS A 204 -4.41 30.15 -4.56
N SER A 205 -3.47 30.52 -3.69
CA SER A 205 -3.02 29.67 -2.58
C SER A 205 -4.12 29.42 -1.54
N LYS A 206 -4.93 30.44 -1.22
CA LYS A 206 -6.04 30.33 -0.26
C LYS A 206 -7.15 29.38 -0.72
N LEU A 207 -7.51 29.39 -2.00
CA LEU A 207 -8.52 28.48 -2.56
C LEU A 207 -8.06 27.02 -2.51
N HIS A 208 -6.81 26.77 -2.86
CA HIS A 208 -6.22 25.44 -2.79
C HIS A 208 -6.22 24.88 -1.36
N PHE A 209 -5.71 25.64 -0.39
CA PHE A 209 -5.75 25.25 1.03
C PHE A 209 -7.19 25.01 1.51
N TYR A 210 -8.14 25.77 1.00
CA TYR A 210 -9.55 25.60 1.33
C TYR A 210 -10.13 24.28 0.79
N LEU A 211 -9.96 23.98 -0.50
CA LEU A 211 -10.42 22.73 -1.10
C LEU A 211 -9.79 21.50 -0.44
N GLU A 212 -8.48 21.57 -0.19
CA GLU A 212 -7.75 20.52 0.53
C GLU A 212 -8.29 20.31 1.94
N ARG A 213 -8.61 21.41 2.64
CA ARG A 213 -9.18 21.37 3.98
C ARG A 213 -10.61 20.82 4.00
N PHE A 214 -11.44 21.16 3.01
CA PHE A 214 -12.84 20.73 2.94
C PHE A 214 -12.99 19.25 2.55
N GLU A 215 -12.28 18.81 1.51
CA GLU A 215 -12.20 17.39 1.14
C GLU A 215 -11.53 16.58 2.25
N GLY A 216 -10.47 17.13 2.84
CA GLY A 216 -9.83 16.57 4.02
C GLY A 216 -10.79 16.39 5.20
N MET A 217 -11.72 17.31 5.39
CA MET A 217 -12.70 17.27 6.48
C MET A 217 -13.74 16.17 6.28
N LYS A 218 -14.30 16.01 5.07
CA LYS A 218 -15.23 14.89 4.79
C LYS A 218 -14.58 13.55 5.12
N TYR A 219 -13.33 13.39 4.68
CA TYR A 219 -12.54 12.22 5.00
C TYR A 219 -12.31 12.04 6.50
N ASP A 220 -11.93 13.11 7.21
CA ASP A 220 -11.69 13.06 8.67
C ASP A 220 -12.97 12.75 9.45
N LEU A 221 -14.13 13.27 9.02
CA LEU A 221 -15.44 12.95 9.59
C LEU A 221 -15.78 11.46 9.44
N LEU A 222 -15.68 10.93 8.21
CA LEU A 222 -15.91 9.51 7.92
C LEU A 222 -14.96 8.63 8.74
N LYS A 223 -13.67 9.00 8.80
CA LYS A 223 -12.65 8.31 9.60
C LYS A 223 -13.05 8.23 11.06
N SER A 224 -13.39 9.35 11.67
CA SER A 224 -13.75 9.42 13.10
C SER A 224 -14.98 8.57 13.39
N LEU A 225 -16.02 8.68 12.57
CA LEU A 225 -17.25 7.90 12.75
C LEU A 225 -17.01 6.40 12.59
N LEU A 226 -16.22 5.97 11.61
CA LEU A 226 -15.90 4.56 11.38
C LEU A 226 -14.97 3.97 12.45
N SER A 227 -14.07 4.77 13.00
CA SER A 227 -13.08 4.32 14.00
C SER A 227 -13.69 4.20 15.40
N GLU A 228 -14.60 5.12 15.75
CA GLU A 228 -15.17 5.19 17.09
C GLU A 228 -16.47 4.38 17.25
N ALA A 229 -17.18 4.10 16.16
CA ALA A 229 -18.44 3.37 16.23
C ALA A 229 -18.25 1.88 16.59
N PRO A 230 -19.16 1.31 17.41
CA PRO A 230 -19.09 -0.08 17.82
C PRO A 230 -19.25 -1.04 16.64
N SER A 231 -18.81 -2.29 16.84
CA SER A 231 -18.80 -3.34 15.81
C SER A 231 -20.20 -3.66 15.26
N GLU A 232 -21.20 -3.51 16.12
CA GLU A 232 -22.62 -3.74 15.89
C GLU A 232 -23.21 -2.77 14.87
N LEU A 233 -22.64 -1.58 14.74
CA LEU A 233 -23.06 -0.57 13.76
C LEU A 233 -22.20 -0.61 12.49
N THR A 234 -20.89 -0.77 12.67
CA THR A 234 -19.93 -0.73 11.55
C THR A 234 -19.94 -2.00 10.71
N THR A 235 -20.19 -3.18 11.28
CA THR A 235 -20.20 -4.43 10.50
C THR A 235 -21.39 -4.48 9.52
N PRO A 236 -22.64 -4.16 9.93
CA PRO A 236 -23.75 -4.04 8.98
C PRO A 236 -23.52 -2.96 7.92
N LEU A 237 -22.96 -1.81 8.30
CA LEU A 237 -22.60 -0.74 7.36
C LEU A 237 -21.62 -1.25 6.29
N MET A 238 -20.53 -1.91 6.71
CA MET A 238 -19.54 -2.43 5.76
C MET A 238 -20.13 -3.54 4.89
N SER A 239 -20.96 -4.42 5.47
CA SER A 239 -21.65 -5.46 4.70
C SER A 239 -22.53 -4.83 3.62
N ASP A 240 -23.30 -3.80 3.96
CA ASP A 240 -24.11 -3.04 3.00
C ASP A 240 -23.24 -2.35 1.95
N TRP A 241 -22.24 -1.55 2.34
CA TRP A 241 -21.39 -0.80 1.41
C TRP A 241 -20.52 -1.68 0.49
N LEU A 242 -20.35 -2.97 0.79
CA LEU A 242 -19.47 -3.87 0.04
C LEU A 242 -20.23 -4.95 -0.75
N GLN A 243 -21.57 -5.01 -0.68
CA GLN A 243 -22.33 -5.87 -1.59
C GLN A 243 -22.21 -5.39 -3.05
N PRO A 244 -22.43 -6.27 -4.05
CA PRO A 244 -22.53 -5.88 -5.45
C PRO A 244 -23.94 -5.36 -5.77
N GLU A 245 -24.14 -4.04 -5.70
CA GLU A 245 -25.38 -3.34 -6.09
C GLU A 245 -25.03 -1.90 -6.46
N ASP A 246 -25.79 -1.34 -7.40
CA ASP A 246 -25.53 -0.03 -7.99
C ASP A 246 -26.05 1.14 -7.11
N SER A 247 -25.53 1.28 -5.88
CA SER A 247 -25.97 2.32 -4.94
C SER A 247 -25.13 3.59 -4.98
N ALA A 248 -25.74 4.74 -4.68
CA ALA A 248 -25.06 6.04 -4.68
C ALA A 248 -23.88 6.12 -3.67
N PRO A 249 -23.99 5.60 -2.42
CA PRO A 249 -22.87 5.57 -1.49
C PRO A 249 -21.67 4.80 -2.01
N ARG A 250 -21.88 3.65 -2.64
CA ARG A 250 -20.78 2.83 -3.18
C ARG A 250 -20.08 3.51 -4.35
N LYS A 251 -20.86 4.09 -5.27
CA LYS A 251 -20.30 4.95 -6.33
C LYS A 251 -19.46 6.07 -5.74
N ALA A 252 -19.96 6.77 -4.72
CA ALA A 252 -19.24 7.87 -4.09
C ALA A 252 -17.95 7.41 -3.40
N LEU A 253 -17.99 6.27 -2.71
CA LEU A 253 -16.86 5.72 -1.95
C LEU A 253 -15.71 5.22 -2.81
N PHE A 254 -15.95 4.78 -4.05
CA PHE A 254 -14.92 4.26 -4.96
C PHE A 254 -14.69 5.16 -6.19
N LYS A 255 -15.39 6.30 -6.27
CA LYS A 255 -15.20 7.27 -7.34
C LYS A 255 -13.89 8.02 -7.12
N GLN A 256 -13.03 7.96 -8.13
CA GLN A 256 -11.92 8.88 -8.28
C GLN A 256 -12.45 10.27 -8.67
N GLN A 257 -12.03 11.30 -7.95
CA GLN A 257 -12.49 12.67 -8.17
C GLN A 257 -11.43 13.53 -8.85
N PHE A 258 -10.15 13.15 -8.70
CA PHE A 258 -9.02 13.91 -9.22
C PHE A 258 -8.14 13.11 -10.15
N TYR A 259 -7.48 13.81 -11.09
CA TYR A 259 -6.46 13.19 -11.93
C TYR A 259 -5.28 12.69 -11.07
N PRO A 260 -4.70 11.50 -11.33
CA PRO A 260 -3.74 10.88 -10.40
C PRO A 260 -2.45 11.67 -10.13
N LEU A 261 -2.04 12.50 -11.10
CA LEU A 261 -0.85 13.35 -10.98
C LEU A 261 -1.15 14.79 -10.58
N ASN A 262 -2.39 15.10 -10.19
CA ASN A 262 -2.68 16.42 -9.63
C ASN A 262 -2.02 16.52 -8.24
N THR A 263 -0.76 16.96 -8.22
CA THR A 263 0.07 17.05 -7.00
C THR A 263 -0.36 18.21 -6.10
N LEU A 264 -1.28 19.05 -6.56
CA LEU A 264 -1.84 20.13 -5.77
C LEU A 264 -2.94 19.61 -4.82
N GLN A 265 -3.61 18.50 -5.07
CA GLN A 265 -4.66 18.03 -4.17
C GLN A 265 -4.25 16.74 -3.48
N LEU A 266 -4.20 16.75 -2.14
CA LEU A 266 -4.18 15.53 -1.35
C LEU A 266 -5.56 14.84 -1.47
N GLU A 267 -5.81 14.14 -2.57
CA GLU A 267 -6.98 13.24 -2.64
C GLU A 267 -6.82 12.17 -1.56
N ARG A 268 -7.73 12.20 -0.59
CA ARG A 268 -7.84 11.24 0.51
C ARG A 268 -8.93 10.23 0.14
N TYR A 269 -8.51 9.07 -0.33
CA TYR A 269 -9.42 8.03 -0.78
C TYR A 269 -10.26 7.48 0.38
N GLN A 270 -11.56 7.73 0.36
CA GLN A 270 -12.49 7.36 1.44
C GLN A 270 -12.51 5.83 1.68
N TRP A 271 -12.36 5.04 0.61
CA TRP A 271 -12.29 3.59 0.67
C TRP A 271 -11.12 3.04 1.51
N ASN A 272 -10.00 3.76 1.60
CA ASN A 272 -8.82 3.34 2.35
C ASN A 272 -9.06 3.27 3.88
N HIS A 273 -10.17 3.83 4.37
CA HIS A 273 -10.57 3.71 5.76
C HIS A 273 -11.51 2.55 6.02
N CYS A 274 -12.32 2.15 5.03
CA CYS A 274 -13.15 0.95 5.13
C CYS A 274 -12.28 -0.28 5.43
N ILE A 275 -11.18 -0.45 4.68
CA ILE A 275 -10.23 -1.54 4.92
C ILE A 275 -9.54 -1.43 6.29
N ASN A 276 -9.16 -0.24 6.74
CA ASN A 276 -8.52 -0.07 8.06
C ASN A 276 -9.46 -0.48 9.20
N THR A 277 -10.71 -0.01 9.18
CA THR A 277 -11.73 -0.37 10.16
C THR A 277 -12.00 -1.88 10.17
N LEU A 278 -11.99 -2.53 9.01
CA LEU A 278 -12.22 -3.97 8.89
C LEU A 278 -11.02 -4.80 9.38
N VAL A 279 -9.80 -4.41 9.03
CA VAL A 279 -8.57 -5.10 9.45
C VAL A 279 -8.42 -5.08 10.98
N GLN A 280 -8.80 -3.97 11.63
CA GLN A 280 -8.82 -3.85 13.09
C GLN A 280 -9.76 -4.85 13.78
N LYS A 281 -10.78 -5.33 13.07
CA LYS A 281 -11.79 -6.27 13.59
C LYS A 281 -11.46 -7.73 13.31
N LEU A 282 -10.43 -8.02 12.50
CA LEU A 282 -9.98 -9.38 12.26
C LEU A 282 -9.47 -9.99 13.58
N PRO A 283 -10.10 -11.05 14.09
CA PRO A 283 -9.66 -11.64 15.34
C PRO A 283 -8.34 -12.39 15.17
N GLU A 284 -7.69 -12.68 16.31
CA GLU A 284 -6.74 -13.77 16.40
C GLU A 284 -7.47 -15.07 16.05
N THR A 285 -7.26 -15.56 14.84
CA THR A 285 -7.77 -16.86 14.42
C THR A 285 -6.92 -17.95 15.06
N ALA A 286 -7.48 -19.13 15.33
CA ALA A 286 -6.70 -20.28 15.80
C ALA A 286 -5.69 -20.70 14.72
N ASP A 287 -4.49 -21.07 15.14
CA ASP A 287 -3.43 -21.50 14.23
C ASP A 287 -3.77 -22.84 13.59
N THR A 288 -3.62 -22.94 12.27
CA THR A 288 -3.84 -24.20 11.55
C THR A 288 -2.69 -25.16 11.84
N PRO A 289 -2.89 -26.49 11.76
CA PRO A 289 -1.80 -27.46 11.94
C PRO A 289 -0.61 -27.18 11.01
N PHE A 290 -0.89 -26.77 9.77
CA PHE A 290 0.14 -26.36 8.82
C PHE A 290 0.90 -25.11 9.28
N TYR A 291 0.19 -24.06 9.71
CA TYR A 291 0.81 -22.84 10.25
C TYR A 291 1.70 -23.14 11.47
N VAL A 292 1.25 -23.99 12.39
CA VAL A 292 2.06 -24.45 13.53
C VAL A 292 3.31 -25.16 13.05
N SER A 293 3.22 -26.01 12.01
CA SER A 293 4.39 -26.72 11.47
C SER A 293 5.45 -25.79 10.86
N MET A 294 5.04 -24.58 10.45
CA MET A 294 5.91 -23.55 9.87
C MET A 294 6.60 -22.67 10.93
N LYS A 295 6.17 -22.71 12.20
CA LYS A 295 6.68 -21.90 13.32
C LYS A 295 8.00 -22.36 13.95
N ALA A 296 8.68 -23.38 13.42
CA ALA A 296 9.85 -23.93 14.09
C ALA A 296 10.92 -22.85 14.42
N ASP A 297 11.06 -22.52 15.71
CA ASP A 297 11.88 -21.41 16.21
C ASP A 297 13.39 -21.66 16.02
N SER A 298 13.80 -22.93 15.93
CA SER A 298 15.13 -23.35 15.52
C SER A 298 15.04 -24.58 14.62
N ILE A 299 15.74 -24.54 13.49
CA ILE A 299 15.81 -25.63 12.53
C ILE A 299 17.27 -25.98 12.31
N GLU A 300 17.78 -26.91 13.10
CA GLU A 300 19.08 -27.53 12.81
C GLU A 300 18.84 -28.73 11.90
N LEU A 301 19.01 -28.51 10.60
CA LEU A 301 18.97 -29.61 9.63
C LEU A 301 20.29 -30.40 9.72
N PRO A 302 20.24 -31.74 9.71
CA PRO A 302 21.44 -32.55 9.65
C PRO A 302 22.21 -32.23 8.38
N MET A 303 23.47 -31.81 8.53
CA MET A 303 24.34 -31.52 7.41
C MET A 303 24.65 -32.81 6.66
N SER A 304 24.30 -32.82 5.37
CA SER A 304 24.61 -33.95 4.50
C SER A 304 26.09 -33.93 4.09
N PRO A 305 26.63 -35.09 3.66
CA PRO A 305 27.96 -35.14 3.06
C PRO A 305 28.10 -34.13 1.91
N PRO A 306 29.31 -33.60 1.66
CA PRO A 306 29.57 -32.69 0.55
C PRO A 306 28.98 -33.23 -0.75
N HIS A 307 28.32 -32.37 -1.50
CA HIS A 307 27.95 -32.69 -2.88
C HIS A 307 29.22 -32.60 -3.73
N GLU A 308 29.56 -33.64 -4.48
CA GLU A 308 30.64 -33.55 -5.46
C GLU A 308 30.23 -32.59 -6.58
N ALA A 309 31.10 -31.67 -6.98
CA ALA A 309 30.77 -30.74 -8.05
C ALA A 309 30.52 -31.52 -9.35
N THR A 310 29.34 -31.31 -9.95
CA THR A 310 28.92 -31.93 -11.22
C THR A 310 28.92 -30.90 -12.33
N HIS A 311 28.91 -31.35 -13.58
CA HIS A 311 28.85 -30.45 -14.73
C HIS A 311 27.53 -29.66 -14.75
N CYS A 312 27.62 -28.36 -14.48
CA CYS A 312 26.49 -27.45 -14.52
C CYS A 312 26.48 -26.70 -15.84
N HIS A 313 25.35 -26.71 -16.55
CA HIS A 313 25.24 -26.12 -17.88
C HIS A 313 24.83 -24.64 -17.84
N GLN A 314 24.21 -24.19 -16.74
CA GLN A 314 23.71 -22.84 -16.59
C GLN A 314 23.69 -22.40 -15.12
N THR A 315 23.58 -21.10 -14.91
CA THR A 315 23.34 -20.47 -13.61
C THR A 315 22.19 -19.48 -13.69
N CYS A 316 21.43 -19.36 -12.60
CA CYS A 316 20.44 -18.31 -12.41
C CYS A 316 20.69 -17.63 -11.06
N GLY A 317 21.24 -16.41 -11.08
CA GLY A 317 21.70 -15.73 -9.87
C GLY A 317 22.79 -16.55 -9.15
N ARG A 318 22.47 -17.03 -7.94
CA ARG A 318 23.35 -17.89 -7.11
C ARG A 318 22.97 -19.38 -7.13
N THR A 319 22.16 -19.79 -8.10
CA THR A 319 21.70 -21.17 -8.27
C THR A 319 22.35 -21.79 -9.50
N LEU A 320 23.01 -22.93 -9.31
CA LEU A 320 23.61 -23.72 -10.39
C LEU A 320 22.59 -24.74 -10.91
N ILE A 321 22.65 -25.04 -12.20
CA ILE A 321 21.68 -25.92 -12.87
C ILE A 321 22.42 -27.09 -13.52
N GLU A 322 22.11 -28.30 -13.05
CA GLU A 322 22.57 -29.57 -13.59
C GLU A 322 21.42 -30.24 -14.34
N LYS A 323 21.70 -30.76 -15.55
CA LYS A 323 20.73 -31.54 -16.32
C LYS A 323 20.95 -33.02 -16.04
N LEU A 324 19.92 -33.70 -15.56
CA LEU A 324 19.98 -35.12 -15.20
C LEU A 324 19.67 -36.03 -16.41
N PRO A 325 20.10 -37.30 -16.40
CA PRO A 325 19.92 -38.22 -17.53
C PRO A 325 18.46 -38.51 -17.89
N ASP A 326 17.55 -38.41 -16.93
CA ASP A 326 16.11 -38.61 -17.11
C ASP A 326 15.38 -37.37 -17.68
N GLY A 327 16.12 -36.30 -17.96
CA GLY A 327 15.59 -35.03 -18.46
C GLY A 327 15.04 -34.09 -17.38
N SER A 328 15.16 -34.46 -16.10
CA SER A 328 14.93 -33.54 -14.99
C SER A 328 16.12 -32.57 -14.79
N HIS A 329 15.90 -31.54 -13.98
CA HIS A 329 16.95 -30.60 -13.59
C HIS A 329 17.17 -30.65 -12.08
N ARG A 330 18.44 -30.66 -11.69
CA ARG A 330 18.88 -30.43 -10.31
C ARG A 330 19.38 -28.99 -10.18
N TYR A 331 18.97 -28.36 -9.09
CA TYR A 331 19.30 -26.99 -8.75
C TYR A 331 20.10 -26.97 -7.45
N ILE A 332 21.24 -26.29 -7.49
CA ILE A 332 22.11 -26.11 -6.33
C ILE A 332 22.10 -24.62 -5.99
N LYS A 333 21.28 -24.22 -5.02
CA LYS A 333 21.18 -22.83 -4.54
C LYS A 333 22.25 -22.63 -3.47
N ILE A 334 23.14 -21.65 -3.63
CA ILE A 334 24.21 -21.35 -2.67
C ILE A 334 23.78 -20.18 -1.78
N GLN A 335 24.06 -20.25 -0.49
CA GLN A 335 23.81 -19.19 0.49
C GLN A 335 24.53 -17.89 0.08
N SER A 336 23.82 -16.76 0.14
CA SER A 336 24.37 -15.44 -0.21
C SER A 336 25.14 -14.87 0.97
N GLU A 337 26.02 -13.92 0.72
CA GLU A 337 26.81 -13.28 1.78
C GLU A 337 25.94 -12.53 2.81
N ASN A 338 24.79 -12.00 2.38
CA ASN A 338 23.89 -11.20 3.21
C ASN A 338 22.77 -12.01 3.89
N GLU A 339 22.72 -13.32 3.68
CA GLU A 339 21.68 -14.21 4.20
C GLU A 339 22.22 -15.05 5.36
N SER A 340 21.50 -15.10 6.47
CA SER A 340 21.92 -15.91 7.61
C SER A 340 21.79 -17.41 7.31
N ALA A 341 22.64 -18.23 7.95
CA ALA A 341 22.55 -19.69 7.81
C ALA A 341 21.19 -20.22 8.27
N SER A 342 20.62 -19.61 9.31
CA SER A 342 19.29 -19.94 9.84
C SER A 342 18.19 -19.67 8.82
N ASP A 343 18.19 -18.50 8.17
CA ASP A 343 17.20 -18.17 7.14
C ASP A 343 17.30 -19.12 5.94
N PHE A 344 18.52 -19.47 5.54
CA PHE A 344 18.75 -20.42 4.45
C PHE A 344 18.25 -21.84 4.79
N GLN A 345 18.51 -22.33 6.00
CA GLN A 345 17.99 -23.63 6.47
C GLN A 345 16.46 -23.61 6.62
N LYS A 346 15.88 -22.50 7.10
CA LYS A 346 14.43 -22.30 7.13
C LYS A 346 13.82 -22.39 5.74
N CYS A 347 14.42 -21.75 4.74
CA CYS A 347 13.98 -21.81 3.34
C CYS A 347 13.90 -23.27 2.86
N PHE A 348 14.93 -24.07 3.11
CA PHE A 348 14.93 -25.51 2.76
C PHE A 348 13.83 -26.30 3.49
N TYR A 349 13.70 -26.12 4.81
CA TYR A 349 12.66 -26.80 5.59
C TYR A 349 11.25 -26.46 5.10
N ARG A 350 11.02 -25.22 4.70
CA ARG A 350 9.73 -24.78 4.16
C ARG A 350 9.42 -25.40 2.82
N LEU A 351 10.42 -25.56 1.95
CA LEU A 351 10.28 -26.32 0.72
C LEU A 351 9.84 -27.76 1.01
N GLN A 352 10.48 -28.43 1.98
CA GLN A 352 10.07 -29.79 2.42
C GLN A 352 8.62 -29.84 2.93
N LYS A 353 8.19 -28.86 3.72
CA LYS A 353 6.83 -28.80 4.23
C LYS A 353 5.80 -28.54 3.14
N ILE A 354 6.08 -27.61 2.24
CA ILE A 354 5.19 -27.30 1.13
C ILE A 354 5.10 -28.49 0.16
N GLU A 355 6.20 -29.17 -0.12
CA GLU A 355 6.21 -30.42 -0.89
C GLU A 355 5.30 -31.47 -0.24
N LYS A 356 5.50 -31.73 1.06
CA LYS A 356 4.74 -32.74 1.81
C LYS A 356 3.23 -32.43 1.89
N HIS A 357 2.86 -31.16 2.02
CA HIS A 357 1.47 -30.73 2.23
C HIS A 357 0.82 -30.16 0.97
N LYS A 358 1.46 -30.27 -0.21
CA LYS A 358 0.98 -29.69 -1.47
C LYS A 358 -0.48 -30.04 -1.78
N GLU A 359 -0.84 -31.31 -1.63
CA GLU A 359 -2.19 -31.80 -1.92
C GLU A 359 -3.22 -31.31 -0.90
N GLU A 360 -2.88 -31.32 0.41
CA GLU A 360 -3.73 -30.78 1.49
C GLU A 360 -4.00 -29.28 1.32
N LEU A 361 -2.97 -28.56 0.87
CA LEU A 361 -3.04 -27.13 0.58
C LEU A 361 -3.64 -26.81 -0.79
N GLU A 362 -4.00 -27.84 -1.56
CA GLU A 362 -4.53 -27.75 -2.93
C GLU A 362 -3.63 -26.93 -3.87
N LEU A 363 -2.32 -26.90 -3.66
CA LEU A 363 -1.42 -26.08 -4.47
C LEU A 363 -1.28 -26.66 -5.89
N GLU A 364 -1.45 -25.80 -6.89
CA GLU A 364 -1.38 -26.15 -8.31
C GLU A 364 0.05 -26.09 -8.83
N SER A 365 0.86 -25.17 -8.32
CA SER A 365 2.27 -25.01 -8.70
C SER A 365 3.06 -26.28 -8.43
N THR A 366 3.99 -26.61 -9.31
CA THR A 366 4.89 -27.76 -9.10
C THR A 366 5.72 -27.57 -7.83
N ALA A 367 5.68 -28.54 -6.92
CA ALA A 367 6.60 -28.58 -5.79
C ALA A 367 7.96 -29.07 -6.26
N VAL A 368 9.02 -28.45 -5.75
CA VAL A 368 10.39 -28.95 -5.95
C VAL A 368 10.65 -30.10 -4.99
N CYS A 369 11.40 -31.09 -5.44
CA CYS A 369 11.80 -32.22 -4.60
C CYS A 369 13.13 -31.91 -3.92
N THR A 370 13.06 -31.63 -2.63
CA THR A 370 14.27 -31.28 -1.86
C THR A 370 15.15 -32.51 -1.60
N GLU A 371 16.45 -32.41 -1.86
CA GLU A 371 17.38 -33.53 -1.69
C GLU A 371 18.17 -33.39 -0.39
N LYS A 372 18.94 -32.29 -0.25
CA LYS A 372 19.84 -32.10 0.89
C LYS A 372 20.31 -30.66 1.08
N VAL A 373 20.78 -30.36 2.30
CA VAL A 373 21.59 -29.18 2.63
C VAL A 373 23.01 -29.65 2.99
N PHE A 374 24.03 -28.99 2.46
CA PHE A 374 25.43 -29.32 2.66
C PHE A 374 26.31 -28.06 2.72
N LYS A 375 27.55 -28.23 3.18
CA LYS A 375 28.52 -27.14 3.29
C LYS A 375 29.46 -27.18 2.09
N ILE A 376 29.74 -26.00 1.54
CA ILE A 376 30.80 -25.76 0.57
C ILE A 376 31.91 -25.02 1.31
N ASP A 377 33.06 -25.67 1.49
CA ASP A 377 34.19 -25.09 2.21
C ASP A 377 34.94 -24.04 1.37
N ASP A 378 35.02 -24.23 0.06
CA ASP A 378 35.60 -23.28 -0.90
C ASP A 378 34.65 -23.12 -2.10
N VAL A 379 33.98 -21.96 -2.17
CA VAL A 379 32.98 -21.68 -3.21
C VAL A 379 33.64 -21.52 -4.57
N SER A 380 34.80 -20.89 -4.64
CA SER A 380 35.53 -20.68 -5.89
C SER A 380 35.95 -22.01 -6.51
N ALA A 381 36.59 -22.88 -5.72
CA ALA A 381 36.98 -24.22 -6.18
C ALA A 381 35.76 -25.07 -6.57
N TYR A 382 34.64 -24.95 -5.86
CA TYR A 382 33.40 -25.65 -6.20
C TYR A 382 32.82 -25.21 -7.55
N LEU A 383 32.81 -23.90 -7.82
CA LEU A 383 32.32 -23.36 -9.09
C LEU A 383 33.23 -23.74 -10.28
N GLU A 384 34.55 -23.74 -10.07
CA GLU A 384 35.51 -24.21 -11.05
C GLU A 384 35.29 -25.70 -11.38
N ALA A 385 35.17 -26.55 -10.35
CA ALA A 385 34.89 -27.97 -10.51
C ALA A 385 33.52 -28.24 -11.16
N SER A 386 32.56 -27.33 -10.98
CA SER A 386 31.24 -27.41 -11.62
C SER A 386 31.24 -27.07 -13.12
N SER A 387 32.42 -26.73 -13.69
CA SER A 387 32.63 -26.46 -15.12
C SER A 387 31.81 -25.30 -15.70
N ILE A 388 31.44 -24.33 -14.85
CA ILE A 388 30.62 -23.18 -15.23
C ILE A 388 31.53 -22.13 -15.91
N PRO A 389 31.08 -21.39 -16.93
CA PRO A 389 31.91 -20.35 -17.56
C PRO A 389 32.44 -19.29 -16.57
N PRO A 390 33.69 -18.79 -16.70
CA PRO A 390 34.30 -17.84 -15.76
C PRO A 390 33.49 -16.54 -15.54
N ALA A 391 32.73 -16.09 -16.53
CA ALA A 391 31.85 -14.94 -16.39
C ALA A 391 30.72 -15.19 -15.36
N HIS A 392 30.12 -16.38 -15.39
CA HIS A 392 29.06 -16.79 -14.49
C HIS A 392 29.62 -17.10 -13.09
N GLN A 393 30.82 -17.71 -13.01
CA GLN A 393 31.51 -17.91 -11.73
C GLN A 393 31.67 -16.57 -10.98
N ARG A 394 32.19 -15.54 -11.66
CA ARG A 394 32.32 -14.19 -11.09
C ARG A 394 30.98 -13.60 -10.65
N GLN A 395 29.91 -13.84 -11.42
CA GLN A 395 28.57 -13.39 -11.05
C GLN A 395 28.08 -14.09 -9.76
N VAL A 396 28.22 -15.41 -9.66
CA VAL A 396 27.83 -16.15 -8.45
C VAL A 396 28.64 -15.67 -7.24
N LEU A 397 29.96 -15.57 -7.39
CA LEU A 397 30.87 -15.08 -6.33
C LEU A 397 30.54 -13.65 -5.89
N SER A 398 30.06 -12.79 -6.78
CA SER A 398 29.62 -11.43 -6.41
C SER A 398 28.40 -11.41 -5.47
N ILE A 399 27.66 -12.52 -5.37
CA ILE A 399 26.47 -12.66 -4.52
C ILE A 399 26.78 -13.52 -3.29
N THR A 400 27.60 -14.55 -3.44
CA THR A 400 27.92 -15.52 -2.37
C THR A 400 29.15 -15.13 -1.56
N GLY A 401 30.10 -14.41 -2.16
CA GLY A 401 31.45 -14.24 -1.65
C GLY A 401 32.27 -15.54 -1.72
N ASP A 402 33.51 -15.48 -1.22
CA ASP A 402 34.51 -16.57 -1.30
C ASP A 402 34.58 -17.47 -0.05
N SER A 403 34.07 -16.99 1.09
CA SER A 403 34.11 -17.75 2.36
C SER A 403 33.15 -18.95 2.36
N PRO A 404 33.33 -19.93 3.27
CA PRO A 404 32.46 -21.11 3.33
C PRO A 404 30.96 -20.77 3.38
N ARG A 405 30.15 -21.54 2.65
CA ARG A 405 28.70 -21.32 2.52
C ARG A 405 27.91 -22.60 2.66
N LEU A 406 26.65 -22.47 3.09
CA LEU A 406 25.67 -23.54 2.89
C LEU A 406 25.20 -23.57 1.43
N ALA A 407 24.82 -24.75 0.97
CA ALA A 407 24.12 -24.94 -0.28
C ALA A 407 22.98 -25.94 -0.08
N MET A 408 21.91 -25.78 -0.85
CA MET A 408 20.80 -26.72 -0.89
C MET A 408 20.63 -27.27 -2.30
N SER A 409 20.35 -28.57 -2.38
CA SER A 409 20.04 -29.26 -3.63
C SER A 409 18.56 -29.62 -3.67
N PHE A 410 17.91 -29.36 -4.79
CA PHE A 410 16.54 -29.78 -5.07
C PHE A 410 16.36 -30.06 -6.57
N THR A 411 15.36 -30.86 -6.91
CA THR A 411 15.05 -31.24 -8.29
C THR A 411 13.65 -30.81 -8.69
N THR A 412 13.41 -30.78 -10.00
CA THR A 412 12.08 -30.61 -10.59
C THR A 412 11.73 -31.81 -11.45
N PRO A 413 10.44 -32.13 -11.67
CA PRO A 413 10.03 -33.18 -12.59
C PRO A 413 10.55 -32.92 -14.02
N PRO A 414 10.72 -33.98 -14.84
CA PRO A 414 11.10 -33.84 -16.25
C PRO A 414 10.18 -32.87 -17.01
N GLY A 415 10.76 -32.00 -17.83
CA GLY A 415 10.02 -31.04 -18.65
C GLY A 415 9.47 -29.82 -17.91
N VAL A 416 9.91 -29.60 -16.66
CA VAL A 416 9.63 -28.39 -15.88
C VAL A 416 10.95 -27.65 -15.62
N GLN A 417 10.96 -26.34 -15.82
CA GLN A 417 12.12 -25.48 -15.60
C GLN A 417 11.85 -24.51 -14.45
N TYR A 418 12.64 -24.61 -13.37
CA TYR A 418 12.52 -23.71 -12.22
C TYR A 418 13.10 -22.33 -12.52
N GLU A 419 14.06 -22.20 -13.41
CA GLU A 419 14.76 -20.96 -13.75
C GLU A 419 14.01 -20.06 -14.73
N GLU A 420 13.02 -20.61 -15.44
CA GLU A 420 12.22 -19.88 -16.43
C GLU A 420 11.29 -18.87 -15.74
N TYR A 421 11.53 -17.58 -15.97
CA TYR A 421 10.67 -16.50 -15.48
C TYR A 421 9.45 -16.33 -16.40
N PHE A 422 8.37 -15.76 -15.84
CA PHE A 422 7.13 -15.45 -16.57
C PHE A 422 7.34 -14.82 -17.97
N TYR A 423 8.29 -13.89 -18.12
CA TYR A 423 8.52 -13.22 -19.39
C TYR A 423 9.47 -13.98 -20.34
N ASP A 424 10.13 -15.05 -19.87
CA ASP A 424 11.00 -15.93 -20.68
C ASP A 424 10.21 -17.09 -21.30
N VAL A 425 9.02 -17.41 -20.75
CA VAL A 425 8.11 -18.44 -21.28
C VAL A 425 7.80 -18.17 -22.75
N GLU A 426 7.93 -19.20 -23.57
CA GLU A 426 7.78 -19.10 -25.02
C GLU A 426 6.39 -18.60 -25.41
N THR A 427 5.33 -19.24 -24.92
CA THR A 427 3.96 -18.87 -25.29
C THR A 427 3.32 -17.90 -24.29
N PRO A 428 2.72 -16.79 -24.73
CA PRO A 428 2.07 -15.85 -23.82
C PRO A 428 0.91 -16.44 -23.00
N SER A 429 0.20 -17.43 -23.54
CA SER A 429 -0.88 -18.13 -22.85
C SER A 429 -0.37 -18.98 -21.67
N GLU A 430 0.77 -19.67 -21.84
CA GLU A 430 1.36 -20.45 -20.74
C GLU A 430 1.94 -19.53 -19.67
N ALA A 431 2.51 -18.38 -20.06
CA ALA A 431 2.94 -17.36 -19.11
C ALA A 431 1.75 -16.88 -18.28
N PHE A 432 0.66 -16.45 -18.94
CA PHE A 432 -0.55 -15.96 -18.28
C PHE A 432 -1.14 -16.98 -17.31
N GLU A 433 -1.23 -18.26 -17.72
CA GLU A 433 -1.73 -19.30 -16.83
C GLU A 433 -0.79 -19.57 -15.65
N GLY A 434 0.54 -19.51 -15.86
CA GLY A 434 1.52 -19.59 -14.77
C GLY A 434 1.35 -18.49 -13.73
N LEU A 435 1.04 -17.27 -14.19
CA LEU A 435 0.70 -16.15 -13.31
C LEU A 435 -0.63 -16.35 -12.59
N ALA A 436 -1.63 -16.93 -13.25
CA ALA A 436 -2.92 -17.26 -12.63
C ALA A 436 -2.77 -18.35 -11.55
N ILE A 437 -1.95 -19.37 -11.80
CA ILE A 437 -1.58 -20.40 -10.82
C ILE A 437 -0.88 -19.75 -9.61
N TYR A 438 0.08 -18.84 -9.84
CA TYR A 438 0.71 -18.08 -8.76
C TYR A 438 -0.34 -17.38 -7.89
N GLY A 439 -1.30 -16.68 -8.50
CA GLY A 439 -2.36 -15.98 -7.78
C GLY A 439 -3.23 -16.91 -6.92
N ARG A 440 -3.67 -18.04 -7.48
CA ARG A 440 -4.49 -19.02 -6.75
C ARG A 440 -3.74 -19.61 -5.56
N ASP A 441 -2.49 -20.04 -5.76
CA ASP A 441 -1.66 -20.61 -4.70
C ASP A 441 -1.29 -19.57 -3.63
N TYR A 442 -1.07 -18.31 -4.04
CA TYR A 442 -0.87 -17.21 -3.10
C TYR A 442 -2.09 -17.04 -2.20
N GLY A 443 -3.30 -17.02 -2.78
CA GLY A 443 -4.54 -16.94 -2.01
C GLY A 443 -4.72 -18.11 -1.04
N ARG A 444 -4.45 -19.34 -1.47
CA ARG A 444 -4.53 -20.55 -0.62
C ARG A 444 -3.57 -20.48 0.57
N LEU A 445 -2.30 -20.16 0.34
CA LEU A 445 -1.31 -20.01 1.40
C LEU A 445 -1.61 -18.81 2.33
N TRP A 446 -2.12 -17.71 1.77
CA TRP A 446 -2.56 -16.55 2.55
C TRP A 446 -3.72 -16.89 3.49
N ARG A 447 -4.67 -17.72 3.04
CA ARG A 447 -5.77 -18.24 3.87
C ARG A 447 -5.25 -19.09 5.04
N GLN A 448 -4.10 -19.75 4.88
CA GLN A 448 -3.37 -20.44 5.96
C GLN A 448 -2.58 -19.50 6.89
N LYS A 449 -2.77 -18.18 6.78
CA LYS A 449 -2.09 -17.12 7.52
C LYS A 449 -0.60 -16.96 7.25
N LEU A 450 -0.13 -17.48 6.14
CA LEU A 450 1.24 -17.29 5.69
C LEU A 450 1.33 -16.05 4.80
N ILE A 451 2.53 -15.54 4.64
CA ILE A 451 2.88 -14.57 3.60
C ILE A 451 3.68 -15.36 2.57
N PRO A 452 3.07 -15.71 1.42
CA PRO A 452 3.78 -16.38 0.34
C PRO A 452 4.85 -15.44 -0.27
N PRO A 453 5.78 -15.98 -1.08
CA PRO A 453 6.82 -15.18 -1.71
C PRO A 453 6.22 -14.04 -2.53
N SER A 454 6.66 -12.80 -2.27
CA SER A 454 6.20 -11.63 -3.02
C SER A 454 6.49 -11.83 -4.51
N LEU A 455 5.51 -11.57 -5.39
CA LEU A 455 5.68 -11.76 -6.83
C LEU A 455 6.78 -10.86 -7.39
N ILE A 456 6.84 -9.63 -6.88
CA ILE A 456 7.79 -8.59 -7.29
C ILE A 456 8.42 -7.95 -6.06
N THR A 457 9.65 -7.45 -6.22
CA THR A 457 10.39 -6.74 -5.17
C THR A 457 10.23 -5.25 -5.36
N ALA A 458 9.01 -4.74 -5.19
CA ALA A 458 8.72 -3.32 -5.38
C ALA A 458 9.14 -2.47 -4.17
N ASP A 459 9.91 -1.43 -4.46
CA ASP A 459 10.29 -0.37 -3.53
C ASP A 459 9.64 0.96 -3.95
N HIS A 460 9.27 1.76 -2.95
CA HIS A 460 8.93 3.16 -3.18
C HIS A 460 10.18 3.98 -3.51
N ASP A 461 11.29 3.65 -2.85
CA ASP A 461 12.59 4.28 -3.06
C ASP A 461 13.70 3.28 -2.71
N VAL A 462 14.33 2.73 -3.76
CA VAL A 462 15.41 1.74 -3.69
C VAL A 462 16.61 2.29 -2.91
N THR A 463 16.97 3.56 -3.11
CA THR A 463 18.14 4.18 -2.45
C THR A 463 17.99 4.22 -0.93
N SER A 464 16.77 4.47 -0.45
CA SER A 464 16.45 4.46 0.98
C SER A 464 15.95 3.09 1.49
N ALA A 465 15.91 2.06 0.63
CA ALA A 465 15.33 0.75 0.92
C ALA A 465 13.90 0.83 1.52
N ARG A 466 13.10 1.82 1.08
CA ARG A 466 11.71 1.98 1.51
C ARG A 466 10.81 1.10 0.64
N LYS A 467 10.19 0.10 1.28
CA LYS A 467 9.26 -0.83 0.61
C LYS A 467 8.02 -0.12 0.11
N HIS A 468 7.53 -0.54 -1.05
CA HIS A 468 6.26 -0.08 -1.59
C HIS A 468 5.08 -0.59 -0.74
N LEU A 469 4.11 0.28 -0.46
CA LEU A 469 2.92 -0.02 0.35
C LEU A 469 1.67 0.21 -0.48
N VAL A 470 0.92 -0.85 -0.78
CA VAL A 470 -0.33 -0.79 -1.54
C VAL A 470 -1.44 -0.19 -0.68
N PHE A 471 -1.63 -0.74 0.52
CA PHE A 471 -2.60 -0.23 1.48
C PHE A 471 -1.91 0.66 2.51
N ALA A 472 -1.32 1.76 2.02
CA ALA A 472 -0.47 2.63 2.82
C ALA A 472 -1.17 3.17 4.09
N SER A 473 -2.50 3.36 4.05
CA SER A 473 -3.30 3.77 5.21
C SER A 473 -3.31 2.76 6.37
N LEU A 474 -3.18 1.45 6.09
CA LEU A 474 -3.08 0.41 7.12
C LEU A 474 -1.79 0.51 7.93
N LEU A 475 -0.79 1.17 7.36
CA LEU A 475 0.56 1.34 7.89
C LEU A 475 0.86 2.82 8.18
N HIS A 476 -0.20 3.61 8.39
CA HIS A 476 -0.19 5.03 8.77
C HIS A 476 0.45 5.99 7.74
N CYS A 477 0.44 5.65 6.46
CA CYS A 477 0.73 6.58 5.38
C CYS A 477 -0.56 7.19 4.80
N PHE A 478 -0.46 8.38 4.21
CA PHE A 478 -1.61 9.07 3.62
C PHE A 478 -2.09 8.44 2.30
N SER A 479 -1.19 7.92 1.46
CA SER A 479 -1.53 7.36 0.15
C SER A 479 -0.49 6.36 -0.34
N GLU A 480 -0.89 5.52 -1.30
CA GLU A 480 0.02 4.70 -2.08
C GLU A 480 0.98 5.60 -2.89
N GLY A 481 2.29 5.44 -2.67
CA GLY A 481 3.34 6.19 -3.37
C GLY A 481 3.72 5.57 -4.71
N CYS A 482 4.56 6.25 -5.48
CA CYS A 482 5.11 5.70 -6.72
C CYS A 482 5.95 4.43 -6.50
N ILE A 483 6.06 3.61 -7.55
CA ILE A 483 6.95 2.43 -7.59
C ILE A 483 8.22 2.81 -8.33
N ASP A 484 9.36 2.65 -7.68
CA ASP A 484 10.66 2.90 -8.29
C ASP A 484 11.05 1.75 -9.23
N ARG A 485 11.71 2.08 -10.34
CA ARG A 485 12.27 1.09 -11.30
C ARG A 485 11.30 -0.04 -11.66
N TRP A 486 10.03 0.30 -11.90
CA TRP A 486 8.96 -0.69 -11.95
C TRP A 486 9.16 -1.73 -13.08
N HIS A 487 9.72 -1.31 -14.22
CA HIS A 487 9.97 -2.17 -15.38
C HIS A 487 11.30 -2.95 -15.30
N THR A 488 12.17 -2.64 -14.32
CA THR A 488 13.46 -3.30 -14.16
C THR A 488 13.54 -3.97 -12.80
N GLU A 489 14.20 -3.37 -11.82
CA GLU A 489 14.53 -3.96 -10.53
C GLU A 489 13.32 -4.58 -9.82
N ALA A 490 12.17 -3.90 -9.85
CA ALA A 490 10.97 -4.42 -9.21
C ALA A 490 10.45 -5.72 -9.86
N SER A 491 10.50 -5.81 -11.20
CA SER A 491 9.82 -6.86 -11.97
C SER A 491 10.75 -7.85 -12.68
N ASN A 492 12.08 -7.69 -12.58
CA ASN A 492 13.08 -8.49 -13.31
C ASN A 492 13.22 -9.92 -12.80
N TYR A 493 12.86 -10.22 -11.56
CA TYR A 493 13.05 -11.57 -11.01
C TYR A 493 11.77 -12.01 -10.31
N PRO A 494 10.67 -12.22 -11.07
CA PRO A 494 9.42 -12.56 -10.45
C PRO A 494 9.42 -13.96 -9.85
N ASN A 495 8.70 -14.12 -8.74
CA ASN A 495 8.44 -15.42 -8.13
C ASN A 495 7.32 -16.20 -8.86
N SER A 496 7.24 -16.06 -10.18
CA SER A 496 6.33 -16.79 -11.07
C SER A 496 7.07 -17.28 -12.32
N GLY A 497 6.77 -18.51 -12.75
CA GLY A 497 7.20 -19.09 -14.03
C GLY A 497 6.00 -19.37 -14.95
N GLY A 498 6.20 -20.22 -15.96
CA GLY A 498 5.11 -20.70 -16.84
C GLY A 498 4.11 -21.64 -16.16
N SER A 499 3.09 -22.04 -16.90
CA SER A 499 1.96 -22.88 -16.42
C SER A 499 2.36 -24.17 -15.72
N LYS A 500 3.50 -24.77 -16.06
CA LYS A 500 4.02 -25.99 -15.41
C LYS A 500 4.67 -25.71 -14.05
N MET A 501 5.23 -24.52 -13.84
CA MET A 501 5.93 -24.17 -12.60
C MET A 501 5.02 -23.42 -11.63
N GLY A 502 4.29 -22.40 -12.12
CA GLY A 502 3.49 -21.51 -11.28
C GLY A 502 4.37 -20.68 -10.35
N MET A 503 4.09 -20.74 -9.04
CA MET A 503 4.84 -20.04 -8.00
C MET A 503 6.25 -20.58 -7.80
N ARG A 504 7.23 -19.67 -7.75
CA ARG A 504 8.66 -19.95 -7.53
C ARG A 504 9.08 -19.49 -6.13
N ASP A 505 10.26 -19.93 -5.70
CA ASP A 505 10.88 -19.61 -4.40
C ASP A 505 9.93 -19.79 -3.20
N LYS A 506 9.11 -20.86 -3.24
CA LYS A 506 8.12 -21.18 -2.18
C LYS A 506 8.73 -21.27 -0.78
N GLY A 507 10.03 -21.52 -0.66
CA GLY A 507 10.76 -21.52 0.61
C GLY A 507 10.78 -20.17 1.32
N ASP A 508 10.54 -19.07 0.59
CA ASP A 508 10.45 -17.71 1.14
C ASP A 508 9.08 -17.42 1.77
N THR A 509 8.15 -18.39 1.72
CA THR A 509 6.89 -18.31 2.47
C THR A 509 7.19 -18.13 3.95
N CYS A 510 6.68 -17.07 4.58
CA CYS A 510 7.03 -16.72 5.95
C CYS A 510 5.81 -16.45 6.83
N LEU A 511 6.06 -16.36 8.13
CA LEU A 511 5.08 -15.91 9.09
C LEU A 511 4.97 -14.37 9.06
N PRO A 512 3.81 -13.82 9.44
CA PRO A 512 3.63 -12.36 9.51
C PRO A 512 4.66 -11.65 10.40
N SER A 513 5.06 -12.27 11.51
CA SER A 513 6.08 -11.73 12.43
C SER A 513 7.46 -11.64 11.77
N GLU A 514 7.80 -12.58 10.90
CA GLU A 514 9.06 -12.59 10.16
C GLU A 514 9.10 -11.54 9.04
N ALA A 515 7.94 -11.01 8.63
CA ALA A 515 7.87 -9.93 7.66
C ALA A 515 8.10 -8.54 8.28
N VAL A 516 7.92 -8.38 9.59
CA VAL A 516 8.06 -7.08 10.30
C VAL A 516 9.42 -6.41 10.05
N PRO A 517 10.57 -7.13 10.10
CA PRO A 517 11.88 -6.53 9.82
C PRO A 517 12.00 -5.91 8.43
N TYR A 518 11.30 -6.43 7.41
CA TYR A 518 11.33 -5.88 6.05
C TYR A 518 10.71 -4.48 5.97
N TYR A 519 9.81 -4.15 6.89
CA TYR A 519 9.15 -2.84 6.97
C TYR A 519 9.82 -1.87 7.95
N LYS A 520 10.85 -2.31 8.68
CA LYS A 520 11.51 -1.52 9.73
C LYS A 520 12.03 -0.18 9.22
N THR A 521 12.68 -0.17 8.06
CA THR A 521 13.19 1.06 7.43
C THR A 521 12.05 1.99 7.03
N THR A 522 10.99 1.45 6.43
CA THR A 522 9.78 2.20 6.08
C THR A 522 9.15 2.83 7.32
N PHE A 523 8.93 2.06 8.40
CA PHE A 523 8.36 2.58 9.65
C PHE A 523 9.24 3.65 10.30
N LYS A 524 10.57 3.44 10.33
CA LYS A 524 11.52 4.43 10.85
C LYS A 524 11.44 5.75 10.09
N HIS A 525 11.37 5.71 8.76
CA HIS A 525 11.25 6.91 7.94
C HIS A 525 9.94 7.67 8.17
N MET A 526 8.88 6.96 8.58
CA MET A 526 7.57 7.55 8.85
C MET A 526 7.42 8.07 10.26
N GLY A 527 8.45 7.94 11.12
CA GLY A 527 8.38 8.35 12.52
C GLY A 527 7.40 7.51 13.35
N ILE A 528 6.97 6.36 12.83
CA ILE A 528 6.08 5.44 13.55
C ILE A 528 6.97 4.54 14.40
N GLY A 529 6.78 4.59 15.71
CA GLY A 529 7.43 3.65 16.61
C GLY A 529 7.05 2.22 16.19
N CYS A 530 8.04 1.43 15.76
CA CYS A 530 7.89 0.01 15.44
C CYS A 530 7.76 -0.82 16.73
N SER A 531 6.89 -0.40 17.64
CA SER A 531 6.60 -1.11 18.88
C SER A 531 5.22 -1.74 18.76
N LYS A 532 5.22 -3.03 18.42
CA LYS A 532 4.27 -4.08 18.83
C LYS A 532 3.94 -4.98 17.64
N GLU A 533 4.38 -6.22 17.77
CA GLU A 533 3.86 -7.43 17.14
C GLU A 533 2.39 -7.68 17.57
N SER A 534 1.57 -6.64 17.60
CA SER A 534 0.14 -6.78 17.87
C SER A 534 -0.51 -7.52 16.72
N THR A 535 -1.54 -8.30 17.01
CA THR A 535 -2.34 -8.99 15.99
C THR A 535 -2.83 -8.03 14.90
N GLN A 536 -3.20 -6.81 15.27
CA GLN A 536 -3.58 -5.78 14.32
C GLN A 536 -2.44 -5.45 13.35
N SER A 537 -1.23 -5.21 13.85
CA SER A 537 -0.05 -4.92 13.02
C SER A 537 0.24 -6.07 12.06
N LEU A 538 0.16 -7.31 12.55
CA LEU A 538 0.41 -8.51 11.74
C LEU A 538 -0.66 -8.69 10.65
N ASN A 539 -1.93 -8.43 10.97
CA ASN A 539 -3.01 -8.44 9.99
C ASN A 539 -2.85 -7.34 8.93
N SER A 540 -2.45 -6.12 9.33
CA SER A 540 -2.14 -5.03 8.39
C SER A 540 -1.04 -5.42 7.42
N ILE A 541 0.04 -6.05 7.90
CA ILE A 541 1.14 -6.53 7.05
C ILE A 541 0.64 -7.59 6.07
N ARG A 542 -0.08 -8.62 6.55
CA ARG A 542 -0.63 -9.68 5.70
C ARG A 542 -1.54 -9.14 4.61
N VAL A 543 -2.41 -8.20 4.96
CA VAL A 543 -3.34 -7.59 4.01
C VAL A 543 -2.59 -6.73 3.00
N ASN A 544 -1.58 -5.96 3.44
CA ASN A 544 -0.72 -5.23 2.52
C ASN A 544 0.02 -6.15 1.54
N GLU A 545 0.55 -7.29 2.01
CA GLU A 545 1.21 -8.28 1.14
C GLU A 545 0.26 -8.91 0.12
N LEU A 546 -1.00 -9.17 0.49
CA LEU A 546 -2.02 -9.62 -0.47
C LEU A 546 -2.26 -8.57 -1.57
N GLY A 547 -2.33 -7.29 -1.19
CA GLY A 547 -2.39 -6.17 -2.15
C GLY A 547 -1.14 -6.08 -3.03
N ARG A 548 0.06 -6.28 -2.45
CA ARG A 548 1.33 -6.30 -3.21
C ARG A 548 1.39 -7.45 -4.21
N ALA A 549 0.86 -8.63 -3.86
CA ALA A 549 0.76 -9.75 -4.79
C ALA A 549 -0.20 -9.45 -5.95
N ALA A 550 -1.39 -8.94 -5.64
CA ALA A 550 -2.38 -8.53 -6.65
C ALA A 550 -1.81 -7.49 -7.63
N GLN A 551 -1.21 -6.41 -7.10
CA GLN A 551 -0.57 -5.39 -7.94
C GLN A 551 0.61 -5.96 -8.72
N GLY A 552 1.43 -6.80 -8.07
CA GLY A 552 2.54 -7.49 -8.72
C GLY A 552 2.10 -8.33 -9.91
N MET A 553 0.93 -8.98 -9.83
CA MET A 553 0.38 -9.77 -10.94
C MET A 553 0.06 -8.87 -12.12
N ILE A 554 -0.60 -7.74 -11.88
CA ILE A 554 -0.94 -6.79 -12.96
C ILE A 554 0.31 -6.16 -13.58
N LEU A 555 1.34 -5.87 -12.78
CA LEU A 555 2.61 -5.34 -13.29
C LEU A 555 3.39 -6.38 -14.10
N GLN A 556 3.40 -7.66 -13.70
CA GLN A 556 4.00 -8.73 -14.48
C GLN A 556 3.25 -8.97 -15.79
N TYR A 557 1.92 -9.04 -15.73
CA TYR A 557 1.06 -9.06 -16.92
C TYR A 557 1.44 -7.91 -17.88
N ALA A 558 1.45 -6.68 -17.39
CA ALA A 558 1.81 -5.52 -18.21
C ALA A 558 3.22 -5.63 -18.80
N ARG A 559 4.21 -6.10 -18.04
CA ARG A 559 5.58 -6.29 -18.54
C ARG A 559 5.65 -7.20 -19.78
N ARG A 560 4.82 -8.23 -19.87
CA ARG A 560 4.78 -9.15 -21.02
C ARG A 560 3.94 -8.63 -22.18
N PHE A 561 2.84 -7.92 -21.89
CA PHE A 561 1.84 -7.56 -22.90
C PHE A 561 1.84 -6.07 -23.30
N ASN A 562 2.66 -5.22 -22.69
CA ASN A 562 2.66 -3.76 -22.89
C ASN A 562 2.90 -3.30 -24.33
N GLN A 563 3.54 -4.11 -25.17
CA GLN A 563 3.74 -3.76 -26.59
C GLN A 563 2.42 -3.76 -27.37
N SER A 564 1.43 -4.52 -26.91
CA SER A 564 0.09 -4.59 -27.50
C SER A 564 -0.89 -3.57 -26.92
N PHE A 565 -0.47 -2.82 -25.90
CA PHE A 565 -1.31 -1.85 -25.21
C PHE A 565 -1.58 -0.65 -26.11
N ASN A 566 -2.87 -0.33 -26.22
CA ASN A 566 -3.37 0.84 -26.93
C ASN A 566 -4.56 1.41 -26.13
N PRO A 567 -4.38 2.49 -25.34
CA PRO A 567 -5.44 3.07 -24.53
C PRO A 567 -6.57 3.70 -25.35
N MET A 568 -6.39 3.85 -26.67
CA MET A 568 -7.40 4.40 -27.57
C MET A 568 -8.32 3.34 -28.18
N ASP A 569 -7.99 2.05 -28.00
CA ASP A 569 -8.71 0.91 -28.55
C ASP A 569 -9.59 0.27 -27.47
N SER A 570 -10.90 0.39 -27.63
CA SER A 570 -11.89 -0.14 -26.69
C SER A 570 -11.89 -1.67 -26.62
N GLU A 571 -11.59 -2.37 -27.72
CA GLU A 571 -11.54 -3.83 -27.73
C GLU A 571 -10.34 -4.31 -26.90
N LYS A 572 -9.18 -3.67 -27.08
CA LYS A 572 -7.99 -3.94 -26.24
C LYS A 572 -8.22 -3.65 -24.77
N CYS A 573 -8.90 -2.55 -24.44
CA CYS A 573 -9.29 -2.27 -23.06
C CYS A 573 -10.19 -3.37 -22.48
N ASN A 574 -11.15 -3.88 -23.24
CA ASN A 574 -12.05 -4.95 -22.79
C ASN A 574 -11.30 -6.28 -22.58
N ASP A 575 -10.33 -6.60 -23.41
CA ASP A 575 -9.52 -7.81 -23.25
C ASP A 575 -8.62 -7.70 -22.00
N ILE A 576 -7.96 -6.56 -21.81
CA ILE A 576 -7.20 -6.28 -20.58
C ILE A 576 -8.09 -6.37 -19.34
N ALA A 577 -9.33 -5.86 -19.41
CA ALA A 577 -10.29 -5.96 -18.31
C ALA A 577 -10.63 -7.42 -17.95
N LYS A 578 -10.85 -8.29 -18.96
CA LYS A 578 -11.10 -9.74 -18.73
C LYS A 578 -9.89 -10.43 -18.10
N ASP A 579 -8.69 -10.07 -18.53
CA ASP A 579 -7.45 -10.66 -18.02
C ASP A 579 -7.19 -10.24 -16.56
N ILE A 580 -7.34 -8.95 -16.25
CA ILE A 580 -7.27 -8.42 -14.87
C ILE A 580 -8.33 -9.12 -14.00
N GLU A 581 -9.57 -9.22 -14.48
CA GLU A 581 -10.65 -9.88 -13.76
C GLU A 581 -10.33 -11.35 -13.47
N TYR A 582 -9.82 -12.10 -14.45
CA TYR A 582 -9.48 -13.50 -14.27
C TYR A 582 -8.38 -13.69 -13.21
N LEU A 583 -7.31 -12.91 -13.29
CA LEU A 583 -6.18 -12.95 -12.36
C LEU A 583 -6.60 -12.59 -10.93
N LEU A 584 -7.32 -11.47 -10.76
CA LEU A 584 -7.70 -11.00 -9.43
C LEU A 584 -8.83 -11.83 -8.83
N ALA A 585 -9.83 -12.27 -9.60
CA ALA A 585 -10.84 -13.20 -9.08
C ALA A 585 -10.20 -14.53 -8.62
N GLY A 586 -9.20 -15.02 -9.34
CA GLY A 586 -8.44 -16.21 -8.95
C GLY A 586 -7.71 -16.03 -7.61
N LEU A 587 -7.02 -14.91 -7.40
CA LEU A 587 -6.34 -14.61 -6.15
C LEU A 587 -7.31 -14.45 -4.96
N PHE A 588 -8.30 -13.57 -5.12
CA PHE A 588 -9.16 -13.15 -4.00
C PHE A 588 -10.18 -14.23 -3.59
N SER A 589 -10.69 -15.04 -4.52
CA SER A 589 -11.59 -16.17 -4.18
C SER A 589 -10.88 -17.30 -3.44
N GLN A 590 -9.56 -17.44 -3.61
CA GLN A 590 -8.76 -18.40 -2.85
C GLN A 590 -8.34 -17.82 -1.49
N ALA A 591 -8.04 -16.52 -1.41
CA ALA A 591 -7.68 -15.85 -0.16
C ALA A 591 -8.86 -15.74 0.83
N PHE A 592 -10.06 -15.44 0.34
CA PHE A 592 -11.25 -15.15 1.14
C PHE A 592 -12.40 -16.11 0.86
N ALA A 593 -13.40 -16.16 1.74
CA ALA A 593 -14.62 -16.96 1.54
C ALA A 593 -15.59 -16.32 0.51
N LEU A 594 -15.06 -15.93 -0.64
CA LEU A 594 -15.80 -15.37 -1.77
C LEU A 594 -15.76 -16.34 -2.95
N SER A 595 -16.88 -16.52 -3.64
CA SER A 595 -16.88 -17.20 -4.93
C SER A 595 -16.20 -16.34 -6.01
N LYS A 596 -15.73 -17.00 -7.07
CA LYS A 596 -15.13 -16.31 -8.23
C LYS A 596 -16.13 -15.33 -8.85
N GLU A 597 -17.39 -15.74 -8.96
CA GLU A 597 -18.49 -14.96 -9.51
C GLU A 597 -18.76 -13.70 -8.66
N GLN A 598 -18.72 -13.81 -7.33
CA GLN A 598 -18.84 -12.66 -6.43
C GLN A 598 -17.69 -11.67 -6.63
N CYS A 599 -16.44 -12.15 -6.73
CA CYS A 599 -15.30 -11.27 -7.03
C CYS A 599 -15.48 -10.54 -8.37
N GLN A 600 -15.93 -11.23 -9.41
CA GLN A 600 -16.21 -10.64 -10.72
C GLN A 600 -17.30 -9.57 -10.68
N LEU A 601 -18.41 -9.84 -9.98
CA LEU A 601 -19.48 -8.86 -9.80
C LEU A 601 -18.98 -7.60 -9.08
N LEU A 602 -18.19 -7.75 -8.02
CA LEU A 602 -17.62 -6.63 -7.27
C LEU A 602 -16.69 -5.76 -8.12
N MET A 603 -15.89 -6.37 -9.00
CA MET A 603 -14.97 -5.64 -9.89
C MET A 603 -15.70 -4.85 -10.98
N ARG A 604 -16.77 -5.42 -11.55
CA ARG A 604 -17.51 -4.79 -12.67
C ARG A 604 -18.40 -3.61 -12.26
N GLU A 605 -18.74 -3.50 -10.98
CA GLU A 605 -19.61 -2.45 -10.47
C GLU A 605 -19.06 -1.05 -10.77
N ALA A 606 -19.95 -0.13 -11.17
CA ALA A 606 -19.65 1.27 -11.45
C ALA A 606 -18.47 1.50 -12.42
N ASP A 607 -18.28 0.60 -13.40
CA ASP A 607 -17.21 0.66 -14.42
C ASP A 607 -15.78 0.59 -13.85
N LEU A 608 -15.62 0.15 -12.58
CA LEU A 608 -14.33 0.18 -11.89
C LEU A 608 -13.26 -0.70 -12.57
N LEU A 609 -13.64 -1.92 -12.98
CA LEU A 609 -12.75 -2.82 -13.72
C LEU A 609 -12.27 -2.21 -15.05
N ASN A 610 -13.18 -1.59 -15.82
CA ASN A 610 -12.81 -0.98 -17.08
C ASN A 610 -11.94 0.26 -16.87
N GLN A 611 -12.20 1.06 -15.82
CA GLN A 611 -11.32 2.16 -15.43
C GLN A 611 -9.92 1.63 -15.09
N CYS A 612 -9.82 0.56 -14.32
CA CYS A 612 -8.56 -0.12 -14.01
C CYS A 612 -7.83 -0.57 -15.30
N ALA A 613 -8.54 -1.21 -16.23
CA ALA A 613 -7.97 -1.64 -17.50
C ALA A 613 -7.45 -0.46 -18.34
N ARG A 614 -8.20 0.66 -18.39
CA ARG A 614 -7.76 1.89 -19.07
C ARG A 614 -6.49 2.47 -18.46
N GLU A 615 -6.39 2.52 -17.12
CA GLU A 615 -5.19 2.99 -16.43
C GLU A 615 -3.98 2.11 -16.68
N VAL A 616 -4.14 0.79 -16.59
CA VAL A 616 -3.09 -0.19 -16.89
C VAL A 616 -2.61 -0.05 -18.34
N ASN A 617 -3.55 0.02 -19.28
CA ASN A 617 -3.28 0.18 -20.71
C ASN A 617 -2.57 1.52 -21.02
N TYR A 618 -2.87 2.59 -20.27
CA TYR A 618 -2.30 3.91 -20.49
C TYR A 618 -0.92 4.11 -19.83
N TRP A 619 -0.80 3.80 -18.54
CA TRP A 619 0.40 4.09 -17.75
C TRP A 619 1.53 3.08 -17.95
N LEU A 620 1.20 1.85 -18.37
CA LEU A 620 2.19 0.78 -18.52
C LEU A 620 2.48 0.44 -19.99
N ALA A 621 1.88 1.15 -20.95
CA ALA A 621 2.17 1.00 -22.38
C ALA A 621 3.64 1.34 -22.68
N SER A 622 4.27 0.55 -23.56
CA SER A 622 5.69 0.72 -23.92
C SER A 622 5.99 2.05 -24.62
N GLY A 623 4.98 2.66 -25.25
CA GLY A 623 5.09 3.97 -25.89
C GLY A 623 4.95 5.15 -24.95
N SER A 624 4.70 4.92 -23.65
CA SER A 624 4.48 5.95 -22.63
C SER A 624 3.58 7.11 -23.09
N PRO A 625 2.38 6.84 -23.65
CA PRO A 625 1.53 7.86 -24.26
C PRO A 625 1.17 9.00 -23.31
N TYR A 626 1.15 8.72 -22.00
CA TYR A 626 0.91 9.69 -20.96
C TYR A 626 1.94 10.82 -20.89
N VAL A 627 3.16 10.62 -21.38
CA VAL A 627 4.21 11.65 -21.34
C VAL A 627 3.80 12.87 -22.17
N GLU A 628 3.27 12.63 -23.37
CA GLU A 628 2.86 13.70 -24.28
C GLU A 628 1.63 14.44 -23.76
N ASP A 629 0.65 13.69 -23.23
CA ASP A 629 -0.54 14.26 -22.60
C ASP A 629 -0.16 15.17 -21.42
N ILE A 630 0.77 14.74 -20.55
CA ILE A 630 1.24 15.54 -19.42
C ILE A 630 1.99 16.79 -19.90
N ARG A 631 2.87 16.68 -20.89
CA ARG A 631 3.63 17.83 -21.44
C ARG A 631 2.72 18.86 -22.10
N SER A 632 1.65 18.38 -22.73
CA SER A 632 0.61 19.19 -23.33
C SER A 632 -0.43 19.69 -22.31
N ALA A 633 -0.29 19.32 -21.03
CA ALA A 633 -1.24 19.62 -19.97
C ALA A 633 -2.68 19.20 -20.34
N VAL A 634 -2.85 18.00 -20.91
CA VAL A 634 -4.13 17.43 -21.32
C VAL A 634 -4.51 16.28 -20.40
N ILE A 635 -5.79 16.18 -20.05
CA ILE A 635 -6.36 14.98 -19.44
C ILE A 635 -6.96 14.10 -20.54
N ASN A 636 -6.47 12.88 -20.66
CA ASN A 636 -7.00 11.93 -21.62
C ASN A 636 -8.39 11.42 -21.18
N ARG A 637 -9.45 12.00 -21.76
CA ARG A 637 -10.84 11.68 -21.43
C ARG A 637 -11.27 10.27 -21.83
N LYS A 638 -10.53 9.61 -22.72
CA LYS A 638 -10.78 8.19 -22.99
C LYS A 638 -10.33 7.31 -21.84
N VAL A 639 -9.26 7.71 -21.14
CA VAL A 639 -8.74 7.02 -19.95
C VAL A 639 -9.52 7.40 -18.70
N TYR A 640 -9.86 8.69 -18.55
CA TYR A 640 -10.55 9.25 -17.38
C TYR A 640 -11.89 9.92 -17.76
N PRO A 641 -12.89 9.14 -18.22
CA PRO A 641 -14.20 9.68 -18.64
C PRO A 641 -15.05 10.20 -17.47
N HIS A 642 -14.77 9.75 -16.25
CA HIS A 642 -15.55 10.08 -15.05
C HIS A 642 -15.12 11.39 -14.37
N LEU A 643 -13.96 11.96 -14.73
CA LEU A 643 -13.47 13.20 -14.13
C LEU A 643 -14.35 14.38 -14.56
N PRO A 644 -14.55 15.40 -13.69
CA PRO A 644 -15.35 16.58 -14.02
C PRO A 644 -14.93 17.24 -15.34
N GLU A 645 -15.87 17.65 -16.19
CA GLU A 645 -15.59 18.22 -17.54
C GLU A 645 -14.77 19.53 -17.49
N ASN A 646 -14.97 20.31 -16.43
CA ASN A 646 -14.23 21.54 -16.13
C ASN A 646 -12.75 21.30 -15.78
N MET A 647 -12.34 20.07 -15.44
CA MET A 647 -10.93 19.72 -15.21
C MET A 647 -10.19 19.56 -16.54
N GLN A 648 -9.59 20.62 -17.07
CA GLN A 648 -9.04 20.59 -18.43
C GLN A 648 -7.58 20.17 -18.53
N ALA A 649 -6.81 20.22 -17.44
CA ALA A 649 -5.36 20.02 -17.48
C ALA A 649 -4.80 19.22 -16.30
N CYS A 650 -3.74 18.45 -16.58
CA CYS A 650 -2.85 17.89 -15.56
C CYS A 650 -1.80 18.94 -15.16
N ILE A 651 -1.64 19.19 -13.85
CA ILE A 651 -0.63 20.12 -13.33
C ILE A 651 0.41 19.34 -12.52
N LEU A 652 1.67 19.47 -12.93
CA LEU A 652 2.83 19.00 -12.17
C LEU A 652 3.48 20.16 -11.41
N THR A 653 4.09 19.85 -10.27
CA THR A 653 5.06 20.76 -9.64
C THR A 653 6.31 20.89 -10.52
N GLU A 654 7.02 22.01 -10.42
CA GLU A 654 8.26 22.25 -11.18
C GLU A 654 9.26 21.09 -11.03
N GLY A 655 9.50 20.64 -9.80
CA GLY A 655 10.38 19.50 -9.54
C GLY A 655 9.90 18.18 -10.18
N ALA A 656 8.59 17.93 -10.26
CA ALA A 656 8.06 16.74 -10.93
C ALA A 656 8.14 16.87 -12.46
N ALA A 657 7.97 18.07 -13.01
CA ALA A 657 8.10 18.35 -14.43
C ALA A 657 9.56 18.16 -14.91
N GLU A 658 10.55 18.58 -14.11
CA GLU A 658 11.98 18.37 -14.41
C GLU A 658 12.37 16.88 -14.50
N GLN A 659 11.61 16.02 -13.85
CA GLN A 659 11.83 14.58 -13.76
C GLN A 659 11.15 13.78 -14.88
N LEU A 660 10.28 14.43 -15.67
CA LEU A 660 9.61 13.83 -16.81
C LEU A 660 10.54 13.84 -18.05
N ARG A 661 10.70 12.66 -18.65
CA ARG A 661 11.45 12.42 -19.89
C ARG A 661 10.55 11.70 -20.90
N ASP A 662 11.06 11.50 -22.11
CA ASP A 662 10.29 10.93 -23.23
C ASP A 662 9.71 9.55 -22.92
N THR A 663 10.35 8.79 -22.04
CA THR A 663 9.92 7.44 -21.67
C THR A 663 9.22 7.36 -20.31
N GLY A 664 9.09 8.47 -19.57
CA GLY A 664 8.44 8.49 -18.26
C GLY A 664 9.17 9.31 -17.19
N PHE A 665 8.88 9.03 -15.92
CA PHE A 665 9.47 9.72 -14.78
C PHE A 665 10.78 9.06 -14.33
N PHE A 666 11.79 9.88 -14.01
CA PHE A 666 13.11 9.45 -13.57
C PHE A 666 13.53 10.13 -12.26
N ARG A 667 14.48 9.54 -11.54
CA ARG A 667 15.15 10.18 -10.40
C ARG A 667 16.46 10.85 -10.84
N PRO A 668 16.60 12.18 -10.73
CA PRO A 668 17.89 12.85 -10.95
C PRO A 668 18.93 12.39 -9.91
N PRO A 669 20.23 12.32 -10.26
CA PRO A 669 20.83 12.57 -11.59
C PRO A 669 20.87 11.33 -12.49
N THR A 670 20.39 10.17 -12.03
CA THR A 670 20.44 8.90 -12.73
C THR A 670 19.36 8.82 -13.82
N TYR A 671 19.77 9.10 -15.06
CA TYR A 671 18.92 8.96 -16.26
C TYR A 671 19.27 7.70 -17.03
N MET A 672 19.44 6.56 -16.35
CA MET A 672 19.74 5.31 -17.02
C MET A 672 18.47 4.70 -17.62
N LYS A 673 18.57 4.19 -18.84
CA LYS A 673 17.49 3.44 -19.51
C LYS A 673 17.09 2.25 -18.62
N GLY A 674 15.88 2.28 -18.08
CA GLY A 674 15.38 1.28 -17.13
C GLY A 674 15.02 1.80 -15.74
N ASP A 675 15.44 3.02 -15.39
CA ASP A 675 15.13 3.69 -14.11
C ASP A 675 13.78 4.43 -14.12
N ILE A 676 12.80 3.88 -14.85
CA ILE A 676 11.47 4.51 -15.00
C ILE A 676 10.64 4.22 -13.75
N LYS A 677 10.09 5.28 -13.16
CA LYS A 677 9.12 5.20 -12.07
C LYS A 677 7.69 5.09 -12.58
N LEU A 678 6.87 4.33 -11.86
CA LEU A 678 5.42 4.34 -12.05
C LEU A 678 4.81 5.40 -11.12
N GLY A 679 4.55 6.58 -11.69
CA GLY A 679 4.16 7.79 -10.96
C GLY A 679 5.32 8.79 -10.80
N SER A 680 4.99 10.02 -10.44
CA SER A 680 6.00 11.05 -10.21
C SER A 680 6.80 10.77 -8.92
N PRO A 681 8.09 11.16 -8.83
CA PRO A 681 8.84 11.05 -7.59
C PRO A 681 8.18 11.83 -6.45
N ASN A 682 8.03 11.18 -5.29
CA ASN A 682 7.22 11.67 -4.15
C ASN A 682 5.72 11.88 -4.45
N GLY A 683 5.25 11.46 -5.63
CA GLY A 683 3.85 11.45 -6.00
C GLY A 683 3.16 10.12 -5.72
N LYS A 684 1.89 10.05 -6.13
CA LYS A 684 1.03 8.87 -5.99
C LYS A 684 1.31 7.84 -7.09
N ASN A 685 0.95 6.59 -6.82
CA ASN A 685 0.80 5.60 -7.87
C ASN A 685 -0.39 6.00 -8.78
N PRO A 686 -0.20 6.08 -10.11
CA PRO A 686 -1.27 6.48 -11.02
C PRO A 686 -2.33 5.39 -11.27
N LEU A 687 -2.11 4.15 -10.83
CA LEU A 687 -3.06 3.04 -10.94
C LEU A 687 -4.10 3.07 -9.80
N ILE A 688 -4.84 4.18 -9.70
CA ILE A 688 -5.80 4.46 -8.62
C ILE A 688 -6.96 3.47 -8.64
N ALA A 689 -7.51 3.18 -9.83
CA ALA A 689 -8.63 2.25 -9.96
C ALA A 689 -8.22 0.81 -9.63
N LEU A 690 -6.95 0.44 -9.87
CA LEU A 690 -6.41 -0.84 -9.40
C LEU A 690 -6.37 -0.88 -7.87
N ASN A 691 -5.90 0.19 -7.21
CA ASN A 691 -5.89 0.29 -5.74
C ASN A 691 -7.32 0.22 -5.15
N ALA A 692 -8.27 0.94 -5.75
CA ALA A 692 -9.68 0.92 -5.36
C ALA A 692 -10.29 -0.49 -5.50
N LEU A 693 -10.02 -1.17 -6.62
CA LEU A 693 -10.49 -2.53 -6.89
C LEU A 693 -9.92 -3.53 -5.86
N MET A 694 -8.60 -3.48 -5.61
CA MET A 694 -7.96 -4.33 -4.59
C MET A 694 -8.51 -4.04 -3.19
N THR A 695 -8.75 -2.76 -2.85
CA THR A 695 -9.35 -2.38 -1.58
C THR A 695 -10.75 -2.96 -1.44
N LYS A 696 -11.59 -2.82 -2.48
CA LYS A 696 -12.95 -3.35 -2.49
C LYS A 696 -13.00 -4.85 -2.30
N LEU A 697 -12.22 -5.61 -3.07
CA LEU A 697 -12.14 -7.06 -2.97
C LEU A 697 -11.64 -7.51 -1.59
N THR A 698 -10.64 -6.83 -1.06
CA THR A 698 -10.09 -7.12 0.28
C THR A 698 -11.11 -6.83 1.37
N SER A 699 -11.76 -5.67 1.33
CA SER A 699 -12.79 -5.30 2.29
C SER A 699 -13.96 -6.28 2.27
N ALA A 700 -14.49 -6.60 1.09
CA ALA A 700 -15.57 -7.59 0.94
C ALA A 700 -15.15 -8.98 1.44
N GLY A 701 -13.90 -9.37 1.15
CA GLY A 701 -13.31 -10.62 1.61
C GLY A 701 -13.21 -10.71 3.13
N ILE A 702 -12.77 -9.63 3.79
CA ILE A 702 -12.72 -9.55 5.25
C ILE A 702 -14.13 -9.66 5.85
N VAL A 703 -15.13 -8.96 5.30
CA VAL A 703 -16.52 -9.08 5.76
C VAL A 703 -17.01 -10.52 5.64
N ALA A 704 -16.77 -11.19 4.50
CA ALA A 704 -17.16 -12.59 4.32
C ALA A 704 -16.52 -13.52 5.35
N MET A 705 -15.25 -13.30 5.70
CA MET A 705 -14.57 -14.04 6.77
C MET A 705 -15.20 -13.81 8.15
N LEU A 706 -15.54 -12.55 8.48
CA LEU A 706 -16.17 -12.21 9.76
C LEU A 706 -17.57 -12.86 9.88
N ASP A 707 -18.33 -12.89 8.79
CA ASP A 707 -19.64 -13.52 8.71
C ASP A 707 -19.57 -15.05 8.82
N GLU A 708 -18.57 -15.68 8.19
CA GLU A 708 -18.28 -17.10 8.35
C GLU A 708 -17.97 -17.46 9.80
N GLN A 709 -17.06 -16.74 10.44
CA GLN A 709 -16.72 -16.96 11.85
C GLN A 709 -17.91 -16.78 12.79
N LYS A 710 -18.78 -15.79 12.51
CA LYS A 710 -20.01 -15.59 13.29
C LYS A 710 -20.94 -16.80 13.16
N ARG A 711 -21.12 -17.34 11.95
CA ARG A 711 -21.93 -18.54 11.69
C ARG A 711 -21.35 -19.78 12.38
N GLU A 712 -20.03 -19.97 12.35
CA GLU A 712 -19.35 -21.07 13.04
C GLU A 712 -19.57 -21.02 14.55
N LYS A 713 -19.40 -19.84 15.17
CA LYS A 713 -19.66 -19.64 16.61
C LYS A 713 -21.10 -19.92 16.99
N GLN A 714 -22.06 -19.47 16.17
CA GLN A 714 -23.48 -19.73 16.39
C GLN A 714 -23.81 -21.23 16.28
N SER A 715 -23.26 -21.91 15.26
CA SER A 715 -23.44 -23.36 15.08
C SER A 715 -22.84 -24.15 16.26
N ALA A 716 -21.64 -23.78 16.72
CA ALA A 716 -21.02 -24.41 17.88
C ALA A 716 -21.85 -24.22 19.16
N ALA A 717 -22.34 -23.01 19.42
CA ALA A 717 -23.21 -22.73 20.57
C ALA A 717 -24.51 -23.54 20.53
N GLN A 718 -25.15 -23.67 19.36
CA GLN A 718 -26.35 -24.49 19.18
C GLN A 718 -26.08 -25.98 19.43
N LYS A 719 -24.93 -26.51 19.01
CA LYS A 719 -24.52 -27.90 19.28
C LYS A 719 -24.31 -28.15 20.78
N VAL A 720 -23.65 -27.23 21.48
CA VAL A 720 -23.44 -27.32 22.94
C VAL A 720 -24.78 -27.27 23.68
N ALA A 721 -25.65 -26.32 23.32
CA ALA A 721 -26.99 -26.24 23.90
C ALA A 721 -27.79 -27.54 23.67
N SER A 722 -27.77 -28.07 22.44
CA SER A 722 -28.47 -29.31 22.10
C SER A 722 -27.93 -30.53 22.88
N ALA A 723 -26.62 -30.60 23.11
CA ALA A 723 -26.00 -31.66 23.91
C ALA A 723 -26.38 -31.56 25.40
N GLN A 724 -26.56 -30.35 25.94
CA GLN A 724 -27.01 -30.12 27.31
C GLN A 724 -28.50 -30.45 27.54
N TYR A 725 -29.34 -30.38 26.50
CA TYR A 725 -30.74 -30.80 26.57
C TYR A 725 -30.95 -32.32 26.40
N CYS A 726 -29.94 -33.04 25.89
CA CYS A 726 -29.98 -34.49 25.71
C CYS A 726 -29.29 -35.28 26.84
N ALA A 727 -28.62 -34.59 27.77
CA ALA A 727 -28.03 -35.14 28.98
C ALA A 727 -28.93 -34.85 30.18
#